data_AF-A0A182VLS8-F1
#
_entry.id   AF-A0A182VLS8-F1
#
_cell.length_a   1.000
_cell.length_b   1.000
_cell.length_c   1.000
_cell.angle_alpha   90.00
_cell.angle_beta   90.00
_cell.angle_gamma   90.00
#
_symmetry.space_group_name_H-M   'P 1'
#
loop_
_entity.id
_entity.type
_entity.pdbx_description
1 polymer ?
#
loop_
_entity_poly.entity_id
_entity_poly.type
_entity_poly.pdbx_seq_one_letter_code
_entity_poly.pdbx_strand_id
1 'polypeptide(L)'
;MLKAARYLSRTLVENHSLLQNGRALPNNVLARFKSEQVKGAVIGIDLGTTNSCVAVMEGKNAKVIENAEGARTTPSHVAFTKDGERLVGMPAKRQAVTNSANTFYATKRLIGRRFDDAEIKKDLANLSYKVVKASNGDAWVQGSDGKVYSPSQIGAFVLMKMRETAEAYLNTPVKNAVITVPAYFNDSQRQATKDAGQIAGLNVLRVINEPTAAALAYGMDKSEDKIIAVYDLGGGTFDISVLEIQKGVFEVKSTNGDTLLGGEDFDNHILNYLAAEFKKDQGIDIKKDAMAMQRLKEAAEKAKCELSSSVQTDINLPYLTMDASGPKHLNLKLTRAKLETLVGDLIKRTIAPCQKAMSDAEVSKSDIGEVLLVGGMTRMPKVQSLVQEVFGRQPSRAVNPDEAVAVGAAVQGGVLAGDVTDVLLLDVTPLSLGIETLGGVFTRLINRNTTIPTKKSQVFSTAADGQTQVEIKVHQGEREMASDNKMLGSFTLVGIPPAPRGVPQIEVVFDIDANGIVHVSARDKGTGKEQQIVIQSSGGLSKDEIENMIKNAEQYAQADKQKKDRIEAVNQAEGIVHDTETKMEEFKDQLPKEECDKLREEIAKVREVLANKEEADPEEVRKSTSALQQSSLKLFEMAYKKMASEREGSSGSSSGSSSSTGSEEAEKKENKN
;
A
#
# COMPACT_ATOMS: atom_id res chain seq x y z
N MET A 1 -22.17 46.86 -14.25
CA MET A 1 -20.76 46.79 -13.78
C MET A 1 -20.33 47.90 -12.81
N LEU A 2 -20.88 49.13 -12.77
CA LEU A 2 -20.44 50.15 -11.80
C LEU A 2 -21.08 50.12 -10.38
N LYS A 3 -22.06 49.24 -10.12
CA LYS A 3 -22.63 49.05 -8.76
C LYS A 3 -22.00 47.90 -7.96
N ALA A 4 -21.29 46.97 -8.61
CA ALA A 4 -20.58 45.87 -7.94
C ALA A 4 -19.21 46.32 -7.38
N ALA A 5 -18.56 47.30 -8.00
CA ALA A 5 -17.27 47.82 -7.54
C ALA A 5 -17.36 48.65 -6.23
N ARG A 6 -18.52 49.26 -5.94
CA ARG A 6 -18.73 49.98 -4.66
C ARG A 6 -19.06 49.07 -3.48
N TYR A 7 -19.47 47.82 -3.73
CA TYR A 7 -19.75 46.85 -2.66
C TYR A 7 -18.45 46.24 -2.12
N LEU A 8 -17.51 45.89 -3.00
CA LEU A 8 -16.22 45.31 -2.63
C LEU A 8 -15.26 46.27 -1.92
N SER A 9 -15.36 47.59 -2.17
CA SER A 9 -14.47 48.58 -1.53
C SER A 9 -14.89 48.96 -0.11
N ARG A 10 -16.14 48.69 0.31
CA ARG A 10 -16.58 48.92 1.71
C ARG A 10 -16.29 47.72 2.61
N THR A 11 -16.32 46.50 2.07
CA THR A 11 -16.09 45.27 2.86
C THR A 11 -14.64 45.10 3.31
N LEU A 12 -13.67 45.71 2.61
CA LEU A 12 -12.26 45.64 2.98
C LEU A 12 -11.86 46.58 4.12
N VAL A 13 -12.63 47.65 4.39
CA VAL A 13 -12.31 48.61 5.46
C VAL A 13 -13.01 48.24 6.78
N GLU A 14 -14.17 47.57 6.75
CA GLU A 14 -14.88 47.11 7.96
C GLU A 14 -14.28 45.85 8.59
N ASN A 15 -13.53 45.04 7.85
CA ASN A 15 -12.89 43.84 8.41
C ASN A 15 -11.69 44.14 9.33
N HIS A 16 -11.18 45.38 9.34
CA HIS A 16 -10.12 45.77 10.26
C HIS A 16 -10.64 46.18 11.66
N SER A 17 -11.96 46.42 11.82
CA SER A 17 -12.54 46.80 13.13
C SER A 17 -13.37 45.70 13.80
N LEU A 18 -13.64 44.58 13.12
CA LEU A 18 -14.45 43.48 13.67
C LEU A 18 -13.65 42.42 14.43
N LEU A 19 -12.31 42.47 14.38
CA LEU A 19 -11.43 41.59 15.16
C LEU A 19 -11.33 41.97 16.66
N GLN A 20 -11.99 43.05 17.11
CA GLN A 20 -11.96 43.47 18.52
C GLN A 20 -13.24 43.20 19.32
N ASN A 21 -14.34 42.75 18.71
CA ASN A 21 -15.57 42.47 19.47
C ASN A 21 -16.16 41.12 19.06
N GLY A 22 -15.98 40.12 19.93
CA GLY A 22 -16.36 38.72 19.73
C GLY A 22 -17.84 38.49 19.42
N ARG A 23 -18.18 38.51 18.13
CA ARG A 23 -19.44 37.97 17.61
C ARG A 23 -19.16 36.99 16.47
N ALA A 24 -19.71 35.79 16.61
CA ALA A 24 -19.58 34.69 15.66
C ALA A 24 -20.21 35.02 14.29
N LEU A 25 -19.56 34.55 13.22
CA LEU A 25 -20.00 34.69 11.83
C LEU A 25 -21.26 33.85 11.54
N PRO A 26 -22.15 34.28 10.62
CA PRO A 26 -23.41 33.60 10.33
C PRO A 26 -23.25 32.27 9.57
N ASN A 27 -23.97 31.25 10.04
CA ASN A 27 -23.90 29.82 9.69
C ASN A 27 -24.20 29.41 8.22
N ASN A 28 -24.43 30.33 7.28
CA ASN A 28 -24.96 29.96 5.95
C ASN A 28 -23.90 29.78 4.83
N VAL A 29 -22.60 29.90 5.14
CA VAL A 29 -21.51 29.56 4.19
C VAL A 29 -20.82 28.22 4.56
N LEU A 30 -21.02 27.74 5.80
CA LEU A 30 -20.49 26.46 6.31
C LEU A 30 -21.35 25.24 5.99
N ALA A 31 -22.54 25.43 5.41
CA ALA A 31 -23.56 24.38 5.28
C ALA A 31 -23.35 23.37 4.14
N ARG A 32 -22.26 23.45 3.35
CA ARG A 32 -21.97 22.49 2.26
C ARG A 32 -20.90 21.44 2.56
N PHE A 33 -20.39 21.35 3.80
CA PHE A 33 -19.38 20.36 4.19
C PHE A 33 -19.74 19.51 5.41
N LYS A 34 -21.01 19.36 5.76
CA LYS A 34 -21.41 18.28 6.66
C LYS A 34 -21.59 17.01 5.84
N SER A 35 -20.48 16.30 5.56
CA SER A 35 -20.59 14.87 5.27
C SER A 35 -21.23 14.20 6.49
N GLU A 36 -21.92 13.08 6.27
CA GLU A 36 -22.21 12.18 7.39
C GLU A 36 -20.89 11.95 8.15
N GLN A 37 -20.91 12.17 9.46
CA GLN A 37 -19.72 12.04 10.29
C GLN A 37 -19.19 10.60 10.13
N VAL A 38 -17.94 10.46 9.68
CA VAL A 38 -17.31 9.15 9.47
C VAL A 38 -17.37 8.37 10.78
N LYS A 39 -18.02 7.19 10.77
CA LYS A 39 -18.15 6.34 11.96
C LYS A 39 -17.08 5.25 11.94
N GLY A 40 -16.37 5.10 13.05
CA GLY A 40 -15.32 4.09 13.24
C GLY A 40 -13.94 4.55 12.81
N ALA A 41 -12.92 3.75 13.13
CA ALA A 41 -11.52 4.08 12.82
C ALA A 41 -11.29 4.23 11.31
N VAL A 42 -10.43 5.21 10.95
CA VAL A 42 -9.93 5.40 9.59
C VAL A 42 -8.45 5.05 9.58
N ILE A 43 -8.08 4.02 8.82
CA ILE A 43 -6.67 3.61 8.68
C ILE A 43 -6.03 4.29 7.47
N GLY A 44 -4.75 4.65 7.59
CA GLY A 44 -3.92 5.10 6.48
C GLY A 44 -3.11 3.94 5.94
N ILE A 45 -3.28 3.59 4.66
CA ILE A 45 -2.52 2.53 4.01
C ILE A 45 -1.66 3.10 2.90
N ASP A 46 -0.35 2.91 3.04
CA ASP A 46 0.58 2.97 1.92
C ASP A 46 0.56 1.65 1.15
N LEU A 47 -0.05 1.63 -0.04
CA LEU A 47 -0.09 0.45 -0.90
C LEU A 47 1.08 0.51 -1.89
N GLY A 48 2.32 0.21 -1.49
CA GLY A 48 3.48 0.36 -2.37
C GLY A 48 3.70 -0.80 -3.35
N THR A 49 4.55 -0.58 -4.37
CA THR A 49 4.89 -1.60 -5.38
C THR A 49 5.59 -2.82 -4.77
N THR A 50 6.51 -2.59 -3.83
CA THR A 50 7.34 -3.65 -3.23
C THR A 50 6.92 -3.96 -1.80
N ASN A 51 6.61 -2.93 -1.01
CA ASN A 51 6.15 -3.05 0.36
C ASN A 51 4.92 -2.17 0.56
N SER A 52 4.03 -2.58 1.46
CA SER A 52 2.90 -1.81 1.95
C SER A 52 3.04 -1.56 3.44
N CYS A 53 2.48 -0.47 3.93
CA CYS A 53 2.57 -0.02 5.32
C CYS A 53 1.21 0.50 5.78
N VAL A 54 0.85 0.26 7.04
CA VAL A 54 -0.43 0.71 7.61
C VAL A 54 -0.20 1.49 8.89
N ALA A 55 -0.93 2.60 9.03
CA ALA A 55 -0.89 3.47 10.20
C ALA A 55 -2.31 3.84 10.66
N VAL A 56 -2.41 4.21 11.94
CA VAL A 56 -3.62 4.69 12.60
C VAL A 56 -3.36 6.00 13.32
N MET A 57 -4.43 6.76 13.58
CA MET A 57 -4.40 7.87 14.52
C MET A 57 -4.66 7.36 15.94
N GLU A 58 -3.73 7.63 16.86
CA GLU A 58 -3.90 7.48 18.31
C GLU A 58 -4.02 8.89 18.93
N GLY A 59 -5.26 9.35 19.08
CA GLY A 59 -5.53 10.75 19.40
C GLY A 59 -4.99 11.65 18.29
N LYS A 60 -4.00 12.49 18.61
CA LYS A 60 -3.37 13.41 17.64
C LYS A 60 -2.13 12.82 16.94
N ASN A 61 -1.64 11.67 17.38
CA ASN A 61 -0.39 11.09 16.88
C ASN A 61 -0.69 9.97 15.88
N ALA A 62 -0.09 10.05 14.70
CA ALA A 62 -0.13 8.95 13.74
C ALA A 62 0.94 7.90 14.09
N LYS A 63 0.55 6.61 14.04
CA LYS A 63 1.42 5.49 14.41
C LYS A 63 1.33 4.36 13.37
N VAL A 64 2.48 3.93 12.87
CA VAL A 64 2.59 2.72 12.04
C VAL A 64 2.52 1.47 12.90
N ILE A 65 1.78 0.48 12.41
CA ILE A 65 1.45 -0.77 13.08
C ILE A 65 2.34 -1.91 12.55
N GLU A 66 2.76 -2.79 13.44
CA GLU A 66 3.47 -4.02 13.09
C GLU A 66 2.50 -5.11 12.62
N ASN A 67 2.84 -5.81 11.55
CA ASN A 67 2.09 -6.98 11.09
C ASN A 67 2.28 -8.19 12.03
N ALA A 68 1.54 -9.27 11.76
CA ALA A 68 1.62 -10.51 12.54
C ALA A 68 3.03 -11.14 12.55
N GLU A 69 3.89 -10.78 11.59
CA GLU A 69 5.27 -11.23 11.49
C GLU A 69 6.26 -10.31 12.24
N GLY A 70 5.79 -9.28 12.94
CA GLY A 70 6.60 -8.33 13.72
C GLY A 70 7.30 -7.26 12.88
N ALA A 71 6.91 -7.08 11.61
CA ALA A 71 7.49 -6.09 10.71
C ALA A 71 6.54 -4.89 10.52
N ARG A 72 7.11 -3.69 10.46
CA ARG A 72 6.37 -2.43 10.24
C ARG A 72 5.95 -2.21 8.78
N THR A 73 6.49 -3.02 7.87
CA THR A 73 6.08 -3.05 6.46
C THR A 73 5.85 -4.49 6.03
N THR A 74 4.99 -4.68 5.04
CA THR A 74 4.61 -5.99 4.52
C THR A 74 4.93 -6.05 3.03
N PRO A 75 5.68 -7.05 2.54
CA PRO A 75 5.91 -7.20 1.11
C PRO A 75 4.60 -7.24 0.31
N SER A 76 4.50 -6.49 -0.78
CA SER A 76 3.36 -6.49 -1.69
C SER A 76 3.41 -7.72 -2.62
N HIS A 77 3.46 -8.89 -2.01
CA HIS A 77 3.51 -10.20 -2.66
C HIS A 77 2.23 -10.97 -2.32
N VAL A 78 1.68 -11.63 -3.33
CA VAL A 78 0.56 -12.58 -3.18
C VAL A 78 0.94 -13.86 -3.90
N ALA A 79 0.78 -15.01 -3.25
CA ALA A 79 1.00 -16.30 -3.88
C ALA A 79 -0.19 -17.22 -3.68
N PHE A 80 -0.40 -18.12 -4.64
CA PHE A 80 -1.33 -19.23 -4.50
C PHE A 80 -0.55 -20.54 -4.48
N THR A 81 -0.73 -21.33 -3.44
CA THR A 81 -0.12 -22.66 -3.33
C THR A 81 -0.81 -23.64 -4.27
N LYS A 82 -0.21 -24.82 -4.46
CA LYS A 82 -0.81 -25.89 -5.28
C LYS A 82 -2.16 -26.36 -4.73
N ASP A 83 -2.34 -26.27 -3.42
CA ASP A 83 -3.56 -26.66 -2.71
C ASP A 83 -4.61 -25.53 -2.70
N GLY A 84 -4.33 -24.41 -3.38
CA GLY A 84 -5.23 -23.27 -3.51
C GLY A 84 -5.21 -22.29 -2.35
N GLU A 85 -4.27 -22.43 -1.40
CA GLU A 85 -4.09 -21.46 -0.31
C GLU A 85 -3.53 -20.14 -0.83
N ARG A 86 -4.09 -19.04 -0.34
CA ARG A 86 -3.60 -17.69 -0.61
C ARG A 86 -2.61 -17.26 0.48
N LEU A 87 -1.40 -16.93 0.07
CA LEU A 87 -0.36 -16.35 0.92
C LEU A 87 -0.20 -14.87 0.57
N VAL A 88 -0.02 -14.01 1.57
CA VAL A 88 0.22 -12.57 1.38
C VAL A 88 1.38 -12.13 2.26
N GLY A 89 2.24 -11.23 1.76
CA GLY A 89 3.32 -10.67 2.55
C GLY A 89 4.59 -11.53 2.58
N MET A 90 5.22 -11.60 3.75
CA MET A 90 6.47 -12.35 3.94
C MET A 90 6.33 -13.86 3.59
N PRO A 91 5.25 -14.57 3.97
CA PRO A 91 5.04 -15.95 3.55
C PRO A 91 5.06 -16.12 2.02
N ALA A 92 4.38 -15.22 1.28
CA ALA A 92 4.38 -15.24 -0.18
C ALA A 92 5.77 -14.95 -0.75
N LYS A 93 6.50 -13.95 -0.22
CA LYS A 93 7.88 -13.64 -0.66
C LYS A 93 8.82 -14.83 -0.46
N ARG A 94 8.75 -15.54 0.68
CA ARG A 94 9.65 -16.67 1.00
C ARG A 94 9.53 -17.85 0.05
N GLN A 95 8.34 -18.18 -0.40
CA GLN A 95 8.10 -19.32 -1.29
C GLN A 95 8.24 -18.97 -2.79
N ALA A 96 8.53 -17.71 -3.13
CA ALA A 96 8.62 -17.26 -4.52
C ALA A 96 9.64 -18.07 -5.34
N VAL A 97 10.75 -18.49 -4.72
CA VAL A 97 11.80 -19.30 -5.35
C VAL A 97 11.30 -20.63 -5.94
N THR A 98 10.37 -21.31 -5.27
CA THR A 98 9.84 -22.61 -5.70
C THR A 98 8.49 -22.51 -6.41
N ASN A 99 7.88 -21.33 -6.43
CA ASN A 99 6.53 -21.10 -6.98
C ASN A 99 6.41 -19.77 -7.73
N SER A 100 7.44 -19.41 -8.49
CA SER A 100 7.58 -18.08 -9.11
C SER A 100 6.47 -17.75 -10.12
N ALA A 101 5.88 -18.77 -10.75
CA ALA A 101 4.77 -18.61 -11.70
C ALA A 101 3.41 -18.29 -11.03
N ASN A 102 3.24 -18.62 -9.75
CA ASN A 102 2.01 -18.34 -8.98
C ASN A 102 2.24 -17.30 -7.88
N THR A 103 3.39 -16.61 -7.91
CA THR A 103 3.73 -15.55 -6.95
C THR A 103 3.72 -14.22 -7.67
N PHE A 104 2.70 -13.42 -7.40
CA PHE A 104 2.48 -12.11 -7.99
C PHE A 104 3.11 -11.02 -7.11
N TYR A 105 3.92 -10.16 -7.72
CA TYR A 105 4.61 -9.04 -7.09
C TYR A 105 4.69 -7.88 -8.08
N ALA A 106 5.00 -6.66 -7.61
CA ALA A 106 5.06 -5.47 -8.47
C ALA A 106 3.80 -5.22 -9.33
N THR A 107 2.65 -5.78 -8.96
CA THR A 107 1.39 -5.66 -9.70
C THR A 107 0.84 -4.23 -9.72
N LYS A 108 1.30 -3.35 -8.82
CA LYS A 108 1.07 -1.91 -8.90
C LYS A 108 1.61 -1.26 -10.18
N ARG A 109 2.60 -1.87 -10.86
CA ARG A 109 3.04 -1.42 -12.19
C ARG A 109 2.06 -1.79 -13.31
N LEU A 110 1.15 -2.74 -13.07
CA LEU A 110 0.11 -3.20 -14.01
C LEU A 110 -1.28 -2.60 -13.73
N ILE A 111 -1.53 -2.14 -12.49
CA ILE A 111 -2.84 -1.63 -12.08
C ILE A 111 -3.29 -0.45 -12.96
N GLY A 112 -4.53 -0.53 -13.47
CA GLY A 112 -5.12 0.49 -14.35
C GLY A 112 -4.48 0.62 -15.74
N ARG A 113 -3.70 -0.39 -16.20
CA ARG A 113 -3.05 -0.39 -17.53
C ARG A 113 -3.63 -1.44 -18.47
N ARG A 114 -3.53 -1.17 -19.78
CA ARG A 114 -3.96 -2.09 -20.83
C ARG A 114 -2.84 -3.05 -21.20
N PHE A 115 -3.20 -4.26 -21.61
CA PHE A 115 -2.24 -5.28 -22.05
C PHE A 115 -1.35 -4.81 -23.21
N ASP A 116 -1.94 -4.00 -24.11
CA ASP A 116 -1.26 -3.54 -25.32
C ASP A 116 -0.45 -2.23 -25.12
N ASP A 117 -0.48 -1.63 -23.92
CA ASP A 117 0.24 -0.39 -23.63
C ASP A 117 1.76 -0.59 -23.87
N ALA A 118 2.36 0.26 -24.70
CA ALA A 118 3.77 0.14 -25.04
C ALA A 118 4.69 0.24 -23.81
N GLU A 119 4.24 0.99 -22.80
CA GLU A 119 4.98 1.28 -21.58
C GLU A 119 5.24 0.02 -20.72
N ILE A 120 4.31 -0.95 -20.71
CA ILE A 120 4.47 -2.17 -19.88
C ILE A 120 5.21 -3.30 -20.60
N LYS A 121 5.43 -3.21 -21.92
CA LYS A 121 6.07 -4.28 -22.70
C LYS A 121 7.44 -4.68 -22.16
N LYS A 122 8.22 -3.71 -21.65
CA LYS A 122 9.51 -3.97 -21.02
C LYS A 122 9.37 -4.78 -19.72
N ASP A 123 8.31 -4.53 -18.95
CA ASP A 123 8.09 -5.18 -17.66
C ASP A 123 7.64 -6.61 -17.89
N LEU A 124 6.76 -6.85 -18.88
CA LEU A 124 6.27 -8.19 -19.24
C LEU A 124 7.40 -9.20 -19.51
N ALA A 125 8.54 -8.75 -20.04
CA ALA A 125 9.69 -9.61 -20.33
C ALA A 125 10.48 -10.04 -19.08
N ASN A 126 10.29 -9.36 -17.94
CA ASN A 126 11.08 -9.57 -16.72
C ASN A 126 10.26 -10.17 -15.56
N LEU A 127 8.96 -10.41 -15.75
CA LEU A 127 8.09 -11.03 -14.74
C LEU A 127 8.21 -12.55 -14.78
N SER A 128 8.16 -13.18 -13.60
CA SER A 128 8.19 -14.64 -13.47
C SER A 128 6.83 -15.31 -13.67
N TYR A 129 5.77 -14.52 -13.67
CA TYR A 129 4.39 -14.96 -13.83
C TYR A 129 3.80 -14.44 -15.14
N LYS A 130 2.71 -15.06 -15.58
CA LYS A 130 2.08 -14.73 -16.86
C LYS A 130 1.15 -13.52 -16.72
N VAL A 131 1.24 -12.60 -17.67
CA VAL A 131 0.26 -11.52 -17.86
C VAL A 131 -0.56 -11.83 -19.11
N VAL A 132 -1.86 -11.62 -19.05
CA VAL A 132 -2.83 -11.91 -20.11
C VAL A 132 -3.72 -10.72 -20.38
N LYS A 133 -4.26 -10.66 -21.61
CA LYS A 133 -5.25 -9.67 -22.00
C LYS A 133 -6.62 -10.08 -21.50
N ALA A 134 -7.22 -9.28 -20.63
CA ALA A 134 -8.60 -9.48 -20.19
C ALA A 134 -9.60 -9.18 -21.31
N SER A 135 -10.87 -9.55 -21.11
CA SER A 135 -11.96 -9.31 -22.08
C SER A 135 -12.14 -7.83 -22.43
N ASN A 136 -11.92 -6.93 -21.46
CA ASN A 136 -11.95 -5.48 -21.63
C ASN A 136 -10.64 -4.89 -22.22
N GLY A 137 -9.61 -5.73 -22.39
CA GLY A 137 -8.29 -5.37 -22.90
C GLY A 137 -7.26 -4.97 -21.83
N ASP A 138 -7.61 -5.04 -20.54
CA ASP A 138 -6.71 -4.72 -19.44
C ASP A 138 -5.63 -5.80 -19.24
N ALA A 139 -4.51 -5.41 -18.62
CA ALA A 139 -3.43 -6.33 -18.27
C ALA A 139 -3.76 -7.06 -16.96
N TRP A 140 -4.11 -8.35 -17.04
CA TRP A 140 -4.40 -9.20 -15.88
C TRP A 140 -3.31 -10.24 -15.67
N VAL A 141 -3.19 -10.81 -14.47
CA VAL A 141 -2.21 -11.84 -14.14
C VAL A 141 -2.85 -13.22 -14.16
N GLN A 142 -2.12 -14.25 -14.57
CA GLN A 142 -2.60 -15.63 -14.64
C GLN A 142 -1.66 -16.59 -13.91
N GLY A 143 -2.23 -17.41 -13.02
CA GLY A 143 -1.53 -18.51 -12.36
C GLY A 143 -1.35 -19.72 -13.28
N SER A 144 -0.48 -20.65 -12.90
CA SER A 144 -0.23 -21.90 -13.64
C SER A 144 -1.45 -22.82 -13.71
N ASP A 145 -2.41 -22.64 -12.80
CA ASP A 145 -3.71 -23.33 -12.81
C ASP A 145 -4.71 -22.74 -13.83
N GLY A 146 -4.31 -21.69 -14.54
CA GLY A 146 -5.13 -21.00 -15.53
C GLY A 146 -6.05 -19.92 -14.94
N LYS A 147 -6.16 -19.79 -13.61
CA LYS A 147 -6.96 -18.73 -12.99
C LYS A 147 -6.36 -17.37 -13.27
N VAL A 148 -7.25 -16.40 -13.49
CA VAL A 148 -6.87 -15.03 -13.86
C VAL A 148 -7.34 -14.08 -12.78
N TYR A 149 -6.48 -13.13 -12.42
CA TYR A 149 -6.74 -12.11 -11.43
C TYR A 149 -6.45 -10.73 -12.02
N SER A 150 -7.32 -9.77 -11.75
CA SER A 150 -7.01 -8.37 -12.05
C SER A 150 -5.92 -7.85 -11.09
N PRO A 151 -5.10 -6.86 -11.49
CA PRO A 151 -4.16 -6.24 -10.56
C PRO A 151 -4.86 -5.62 -9.34
N SER A 152 -6.10 -5.14 -9.50
CA SER A 152 -6.92 -4.66 -8.38
C SER A 152 -7.27 -5.76 -7.39
N GLN A 153 -7.54 -7.00 -7.84
CA GLN A 153 -7.73 -8.13 -6.91
C GLN A 153 -6.45 -8.47 -6.15
N ILE A 154 -5.30 -8.48 -6.84
CA ILE A 154 -4.02 -8.72 -6.17
C ILE A 154 -3.73 -7.63 -5.13
N GLY A 155 -3.97 -6.36 -5.49
CA GLY A 155 -3.88 -5.24 -4.56
C GLY A 155 -4.85 -5.37 -3.38
N ALA A 156 -6.08 -5.84 -3.62
CA ALA A 156 -7.08 -6.06 -2.59
C ALA A 156 -6.62 -7.10 -1.56
N PHE A 157 -5.93 -8.16 -1.98
CA PHE A 157 -5.40 -9.16 -1.05
C PHE A 157 -4.31 -8.59 -0.13
N VAL A 158 -3.48 -7.67 -0.65
CA VAL A 158 -2.52 -6.93 0.18
C VAL A 158 -3.26 -5.99 1.16
N LEU A 159 -4.27 -5.27 0.68
CA LEU A 159 -5.09 -4.38 1.50
C LEU A 159 -5.87 -5.13 2.60
N MET A 160 -6.34 -6.35 2.34
CA MET A 160 -6.95 -7.22 3.35
C MET A 160 -5.98 -7.52 4.49
N LYS A 161 -4.73 -7.90 4.17
CA LYS A 161 -3.68 -8.10 5.19
C LYS A 161 -3.39 -6.83 5.98
N MET A 162 -3.46 -5.65 5.35
CA MET A 162 -3.26 -4.36 6.04
C MET A 162 -4.43 -4.05 6.98
N ARG A 163 -5.66 -4.30 6.52
CA ARG A 163 -6.87 -4.20 7.34
C ARG A 163 -6.80 -5.14 8.54
N GLU A 164 -6.52 -6.43 8.32
CA GLU A 164 -6.38 -7.44 9.38
C GLU A 164 -5.33 -7.05 10.41
N THR A 165 -4.21 -6.47 9.96
CA THR A 165 -3.15 -5.96 10.84
C THR A 165 -3.68 -4.82 11.74
N ALA A 166 -4.42 -3.87 11.17
CA ALA A 166 -5.03 -2.80 11.94
C ALA A 166 -6.16 -3.29 12.87
N GLU A 167 -6.98 -4.25 12.43
CA GLU A 167 -8.05 -4.87 13.23
C GLU A 167 -7.48 -5.60 14.45
N ALA A 168 -6.39 -6.37 14.25
CA ALA A 168 -5.70 -7.04 15.34
C ALA A 168 -5.13 -6.05 16.36
N TYR A 169 -4.60 -4.91 15.90
CA TYR A 169 -4.04 -3.88 16.77
C TYR A 169 -5.12 -3.08 17.53
N LEU A 170 -6.18 -2.66 16.84
CA LEU A 170 -7.27 -1.85 17.41
C LEU A 170 -8.31 -2.69 18.18
N ASN A 171 -8.26 -4.01 18.02
CA ASN A 171 -9.24 -4.97 18.56
C ASN A 171 -10.69 -4.61 18.21
N THR A 172 -10.90 -4.02 17.02
CA THR A 172 -12.21 -3.62 16.48
C THR A 172 -12.24 -3.78 14.96
N PRO A 173 -13.42 -3.99 14.34
CA PRO A 173 -13.52 -4.07 12.88
C PRO A 173 -13.16 -2.74 12.21
N VAL A 174 -12.40 -2.81 11.12
CA VAL A 174 -11.96 -1.62 10.36
C VAL A 174 -12.65 -1.59 9.01
N LYS A 175 -13.39 -0.51 8.75
CA LYS A 175 -14.15 -0.34 7.50
C LYS A 175 -13.71 0.83 6.64
N ASN A 176 -13.04 1.84 7.20
CA ASN A 176 -12.71 3.05 6.47
C ASN A 176 -11.20 3.16 6.28
N ALA A 177 -10.77 3.57 5.08
CA ALA A 177 -9.36 3.76 4.78
C ALA A 177 -9.10 4.99 3.91
N VAL A 178 -7.91 5.55 4.09
CA VAL A 178 -7.21 6.40 3.11
C VAL A 178 -6.12 5.56 2.48
N ILE A 179 -6.09 5.47 1.15
CA ILE A 179 -5.12 4.63 0.41
C ILE A 179 -4.24 5.53 -0.45
N THR A 180 -2.94 5.27 -0.48
CA THR A 180 -1.99 6.07 -1.26
C THR A 180 -1.85 5.64 -2.71
N VAL A 181 -1.52 6.59 -3.57
CA VAL A 181 -1.12 6.38 -4.97
C VAL A 181 0.02 7.31 -5.35
N PRO A 182 0.85 6.95 -6.34
CA PRO A 182 1.83 7.86 -6.92
C PRO A 182 1.17 9.14 -7.41
N ALA A 183 1.81 10.29 -7.21
CA ALA A 183 1.23 11.58 -7.59
C ALA A 183 0.92 11.65 -9.09
N TYR A 184 1.78 11.01 -9.90
CA TYR A 184 1.65 10.99 -11.35
C TYR A 184 0.72 9.87 -11.88
N PHE A 185 -0.03 9.17 -11.02
CA PHE A 185 -1.07 8.23 -11.48
C PHE A 185 -2.19 8.94 -12.25
N ASN A 186 -2.56 8.35 -13.38
CA ASN A 186 -3.70 8.78 -14.17
C ASN A 186 -5.03 8.31 -13.54
N ASP A 187 -6.14 8.74 -14.12
CA ASP A 187 -7.50 8.42 -13.66
C ASP A 187 -7.75 6.90 -13.53
N SER A 188 -7.38 6.10 -14.54
CA SER A 188 -7.58 4.64 -14.54
C SER A 188 -6.82 3.93 -13.43
N GLN A 189 -5.61 4.38 -13.11
CA GLN A 189 -4.81 3.80 -12.04
C GLN A 189 -5.37 4.16 -10.65
N ARG A 190 -5.87 5.40 -10.50
CA ARG A 190 -6.54 5.85 -9.26
C ARG A 190 -7.83 5.07 -9.01
N GLN A 191 -8.67 4.94 -10.03
CA GLN A 191 -9.91 4.18 -9.94
C GLN A 191 -9.63 2.70 -9.64
N ALA A 192 -8.71 2.06 -10.36
CA ALA A 192 -8.36 0.66 -10.12
C ALA A 192 -7.79 0.41 -8.70
N THR A 193 -7.11 1.40 -8.11
CA THR A 193 -6.65 1.35 -6.70
C THR A 193 -7.81 1.51 -5.72
N LYS A 194 -8.76 2.40 -6.02
CA LYS A 194 -10.00 2.53 -5.24
C LYS A 194 -10.84 1.24 -5.28
N ASP A 195 -10.94 0.60 -6.44
CA ASP A 195 -11.62 -0.68 -6.61
C ASP A 195 -10.94 -1.78 -5.78
N ALA A 196 -9.60 -1.80 -5.72
CA ALA A 196 -8.86 -2.72 -4.84
C ALA A 196 -9.26 -2.56 -3.36
N GLY A 197 -9.45 -1.32 -2.90
CA GLY A 197 -9.96 -1.04 -1.56
C GLY A 197 -11.39 -1.55 -1.34
N GLN A 198 -12.28 -1.36 -2.33
CA GLN A 198 -13.64 -1.88 -2.26
C GLN A 198 -13.67 -3.42 -2.21
N ILE A 199 -12.88 -4.09 -3.04
CA ILE A 199 -12.73 -5.56 -3.03
C ILE A 199 -12.18 -6.04 -1.69
N ALA A 200 -11.31 -5.26 -1.03
CA ALA A 200 -10.81 -5.53 0.31
C ALA A 200 -11.82 -5.26 1.43
N GLY A 201 -13.06 -4.87 1.12
CA GLY A 201 -14.10 -4.54 2.10
C GLY A 201 -13.85 -3.21 2.81
N LEU A 202 -13.08 -2.31 2.20
CA LEU A 202 -12.80 -0.97 2.72
C LEU A 202 -13.64 0.09 1.98
N ASN A 203 -14.27 0.96 2.75
CA ASN A 203 -14.78 2.23 2.30
C ASN A 203 -13.60 3.21 2.12
N VAL A 204 -13.15 3.37 0.88
CA VAL A 204 -12.04 4.26 0.52
C VAL A 204 -12.53 5.71 0.55
N LEU A 205 -12.27 6.39 1.66
CA LEU A 205 -12.71 7.78 1.90
C LEU A 205 -11.93 8.79 1.05
N ARG A 206 -10.65 8.49 0.78
CA ARG A 206 -9.76 9.31 -0.03
C ARG A 206 -8.67 8.44 -0.64
N VAL A 207 -8.33 8.74 -1.89
CA VAL A 207 -7.08 8.33 -2.52
C VAL A 207 -6.12 9.52 -2.45
N ILE A 208 -5.02 9.39 -1.71
CA ILE A 208 -4.06 10.48 -1.47
C ILE A 208 -2.77 10.26 -2.26
N ASN A 209 -2.17 11.33 -2.74
CA ASN A 209 -0.86 11.28 -3.42
C ASN A 209 0.26 10.98 -2.41
N GLU A 210 1.16 10.06 -2.74
CA GLU A 210 2.27 9.62 -1.89
C GLU A 210 3.16 10.79 -1.40
N PRO A 211 3.64 11.72 -2.27
CA PRO A 211 4.41 12.87 -1.82
C PRO A 211 3.62 13.81 -0.90
N THR A 212 2.31 13.95 -1.14
CA THR A 212 1.41 14.77 -0.32
C THR A 212 1.26 14.17 1.07
N ALA A 213 1.09 12.84 1.16
CA ALA A 213 1.06 12.13 2.44
C ALA A 213 2.40 12.30 3.19
N ALA A 214 3.53 12.11 2.52
CA ALA A 214 4.83 12.32 3.15
C ALA A 214 5.03 13.77 3.65
N ALA A 215 4.52 14.76 2.92
CA ALA A 215 4.52 16.16 3.38
C ALA A 215 3.67 16.38 4.63
N LEU A 216 2.48 15.75 4.72
CA LEU A 216 1.65 15.79 5.93
C LEU A 216 2.38 15.20 7.13
N ALA A 217 3.04 14.04 6.96
CA ALA A 217 3.82 13.41 8.02
C ALA A 217 4.99 14.28 8.49
N TYR A 218 5.62 15.04 7.59
CA TYR A 218 6.67 16.00 7.94
C TYR A 218 6.13 17.26 8.64
N GLY A 219 5.05 17.82 8.12
CA GLY A 219 4.63 19.19 8.44
C GLY A 219 3.67 19.33 9.62
N MET A 220 3.13 18.24 10.17
CA MET A 220 2.17 18.31 11.29
C MET A 220 2.70 19.12 12.49
N ASP A 221 3.97 18.97 12.82
CA ASP A 221 4.60 19.63 13.98
C ASP A 221 5.36 20.91 13.59
N LYS A 222 5.18 21.42 12.36
CA LYS A 222 5.91 22.56 11.83
C LYS A 222 5.02 23.79 11.73
N SER A 223 5.53 24.92 12.23
CA SER A 223 4.84 26.22 12.22
C SER A 223 5.45 27.23 11.26
N GLU A 224 6.59 26.91 10.64
CA GLU A 224 7.31 27.78 9.71
C GLU A 224 6.71 27.68 8.30
N ASP A 225 6.53 28.83 7.67
CA ASP A 225 6.20 28.89 6.25
C ASP A 225 7.40 28.41 5.44
N LYS A 226 7.23 27.35 4.63
CA LYS A 226 8.36 26.70 3.95
C LYS A 226 7.93 26.03 2.66
N ILE A 227 8.72 26.24 1.61
CA ILE A 227 8.61 25.47 0.37
C ILE A 227 9.50 24.23 0.50
N ILE A 228 8.92 23.05 0.27
CA ILE A 228 9.59 21.76 0.34
C ILE A 228 9.53 21.04 -1.01
N ALA A 229 10.54 20.22 -1.29
CA ALA A 229 10.54 19.28 -2.40
C ALA A 229 10.50 17.86 -1.85
N VAL A 230 9.50 17.07 -2.22
CA VAL A 230 9.39 15.66 -1.82
C VAL A 230 9.83 14.80 -2.99
N TYR A 231 11.01 14.19 -2.87
CA TYR A 231 11.58 13.27 -3.85
C TYR A 231 11.27 11.85 -3.41
N ASP A 232 10.32 11.20 -4.08
CA ASP A 232 9.88 9.84 -3.78
C ASP A 232 10.36 8.88 -4.85
N LEU A 233 11.33 8.02 -4.51
CA LEU A 233 11.80 6.95 -5.39
C LEU A 233 11.59 5.60 -4.72
N GLY A 234 10.47 4.98 -5.07
CA GLY A 234 10.02 3.71 -4.52
C GLY A 234 10.51 2.49 -5.31
N GLY A 235 9.79 1.39 -5.16
CA GLY A 235 10.07 0.13 -5.86
C GLY A 235 9.66 0.13 -7.33
N GLY A 236 8.64 0.89 -7.72
CA GLY A 236 8.13 0.91 -9.09
C GLY A 236 7.89 2.27 -9.71
N THR A 237 7.85 3.33 -8.90
CA THR A 237 7.49 4.69 -9.31
C THR A 237 8.47 5.71 -8.76
N PHE A 238 8.58 6.81 -9.50
CA PHE A 238 9.30 8.01 -9.11
C PHE A 238 8.34 9.19 -9.16
N ASP A 239 8.22 9.94 -8.07
CA ASP A 239 7.48 11.20 -8.01
C ASP A 239 8.36 12.31 -7.43
N ILE A 240 8.09 13.53 -7.89
CA ILE A 240 8.63 14.75 -7.32
C ILE A 240 7.50 15.77 -7.21
N SER A 241 7.25 16.25 -5.99
CA SER A 241 6.30 17.32 -5.73
C SER A 241 6.97 18.49 -5.03
N VAL A 242 6.64 19.71 -5.47
CA VAL A 242 6.98 20.94 -4.76
C VAL A 242 5.75 21.40 -4.01
N LEU A 243 5.86 21.55 -2.70
CA LEU A 243 4.77 21.96 -1.83
C LEU A 243 5.15 23.19 -1.03
N GLU A 244 4.16 24.02 -0.76
CA GLU A 244 4.26 25.16 0.14
C GLU A 244 3.45 24.84 1.40
N ILE A 245 4.11 24.90 2.56
CA ILE A 245 3.49 24.70 3.87
C ILE A 245 3.36 26.08 4.51
N GLN A 246 2.14 26.46 4.90
CA GLN A 246 1.85 27.72 5.59
C GLN A 246 0.85 27.48 6.73
N LYS A 247 1.30 27.52 7.99
CA LYS A 247 0.45 27.43 9.19
C LYS A 247 -0.67 26.37 9.11
N GLY A 248 -0.30 25.13 8.78
CA GLY A 248 -1.25 24.00 8.65
C GLY A 248 -1.94 23.88 7.28
N VAL A 249 -1.72 24.82 6.36
CA VAL A 249 -2.11 24.70 4.95
C VAL A 249 -0.97 24.05 4.17
N PHE A 250 -1.30 22.98 3.44
CA PHE A 250 -0.39 22.25 2.55
C PHE A 250 -0.87 22.45 1.12
N GLU A 251 -0.14 23.23 0.33
CA GLU A 251 -0.46 23.51 -1.06
C GLU A 251 0.55 22.84 -1.97
N VAL A 252 0.10 21.92 -2.83
CA VAL A 252 0.94 21.39 -3.89
C VAL A 252 1.06 22.45 -4.98
N LYS A 253 2.28 22.95 -5.22
CA LYS A 253 2.56 23.93 -6.28
C LYS A 253 2.72 23.25 -7.63
N SER A 254 3.40 22.11 -7.63
CA SER A 254 3.59 21.30 -8.82
C SER A 254 3.90 19.84 -8.49
N THR A 255 3.64 18.96 -9.44
CA THR A 255 4.07 17.57 -9.38
C THR A 255 4.53 17.04 -10.75
N ASN A 256 5.48 16.13 -10.73
CA ASN A 256 5.96 15.41 -11.91
C ASN A 256 6.47 14.01 -11.50
N GLY A 257 6.73 13.13 -12.46
CA GLY A 257 7.19 11.80 -12.13
C GLY A 257 7.36 10.86 -13.33
N ASP A 258 7.65 9.60 -13.00
CA ASP A 258 7.72 8.46 -13.91
C ASP A 258 7.13 7.23 -13.21
N THR A 259 5.96 6.78 -13.67
CA THR A 259 5.20 5.69 -13.05
C THR A 259 5.75 4.29 -13.38
N LEU A 260 6.89 4.21 -14.10
CA LEU A 260 7.59 2.97 -14.46
C LEU A 260 9.11 3.12 -14.28
N LEU A 261 9.50 3.80 -13.20
CA LEU A 261 10.89 3.97 -12.77
C LEU A 261 10.97 3.75 -11.26
N GLY A 262 11.64 2.70 -10.82
CA GLY A 262 11.87 2.44 -9.40
C GLY A 262 12.85 1.31 -9.15
N GLY A 263 12.96 0.86 -7.90
CA GLY A 263 13.88 -0.19 -7.47
C GLY A 263 13.85 -1.48 -8.29
N GLU A 264 12.71 -1.88 -8.86
CA GLU A 264 12.61 -3.05 -9.75
C GLU A 264 13.44 -2.88 -11.03
N ASP A 265 13.51 -1.66 -11.60
CA ASP A 265 14.34 -1.41 -12.78
C ASP A 265 15.84 -1.53 -12.42
N PHE A 266 16.23 -1.11 -11.20
CA PHE A 266 17.60 -1.25 -10.70
C PHE A 266 17.95 -2.72 -10.52
N ASP A 267 17.05 -3.51 -9.91
CA ASP A 267 17.22 -4.94 -9.72
C ASP A 267 17.36 -5.67 -11.06
N ASN A 268 16.57 -5.29 -12.06
CA ASN A 268 16.64 -5.87 -13.41
C ASN A 268 17.97 -5.57 -14.12
N HIS A 269 18.56 -4.38 -13.94
CA HIS A 269 19.90 -4.07 -14.48
C HIS A 269 20.98 -4.95 -13.84
N ILE A 270 20.90 -5.16 -12.51
CA ILE A 270 21.83 -6.03 -11.79
C ILE A 270 21.62 -7.49 -12.22
N LEU A 271 20.37 -7.96 -12.26
CA LEU A 271 19.99 -9.31 -12.69
C LEU A 271 20.56 -9.65 -14.08
N ASN A 272 20.38 -8.75 -15.04
CA ASN A 272 20.90 -8.92 -16.39
C ASN A 272 22.44 -8.97 -16.42
N TYR A 273 23.11 -8.14 -15.62
CA TYR A 273 24.56 -8.17 -15.46
C TYR A 273 25.03 -9.52 -14.86
N LEU A 274 24.38 -9.99 -13.79
CA LEU A 274 24.75 -11.25 -13.15
C LEU A 274 24.53 -12.45 -14.08
N ALA A 275 23.41 -12.48 -14.81
CA ALA A 275 23.14 -13.53 -15.78
C ALA A 275 24.18 -13.53 -16.93
N ALA A 276 24.60 -12.34 -17.37
CA ALA A 276 25.63 -12.20 -18.40
C ALA A 276 27.01 -12.66 -17.92
N GLU A 277 27.43 -12.28 -16.71
CA GLU A 277 28.70 -12.74 -16.14
C GLU A 277 28.68 -14.25 -15.85
N PHE A 278 27.56 -14.81 -15.38
CA PHE A 278 27.41 -16.25 -15.22
C PHE A 278 27.56 -16.99 -16.56
N LYS A 279 26.91 -16.49 -17.63
CA LYS A 279 27.04 -17.07 -18.97
C LYS A 279 28.47 -16.98 -19.50
N LYS A 280 29.17 -15.88 -19.22
CA LYS A 280 30.57 -15.68 -19.62
C LYS A 280 31.52 -16.63 -18.88
N ASP A 281 31.31 -16.84 -17.60
CA ASP A 281 32.16 -17.67 -16.74
C ASP A 281 31.88 -19.17 -16.90
N GLN A 282 30.60 -19.57 -16.91
CA GLN A 282 30.17 -20.97 -16.92
C GLN A 282 29.69 -21.47 -18.28
N GLY A 283 29.53 -20.59 -19.27
CA GLY A 283 29.05 -20.95 -20.62
C GLY A 283 27.55 -21.26 -20.71
N ILE A 284 26.79 -21.10 -19.61
CA ILE A 284 25.38 -21.51 -19.51
C ILE A 284 24.46 -20.29 -19.48
N ASP A 285 23.42 -20.32 -20.31
CA ASP A 285 22.37 -19.32 -20.28
C ASP A 285 21.23 -19.74 -19.35
N ILE A 286 21.22 -19.16 -18.14
CA ILE A 286 20.24 -19.48 -17.10
C ILE A 286 18.90 -18.75 -17.25
N LYS A 287 18.73 -17.92 -18.28
CA LYS A 287 17.47 -17.16 -18.48
C LYS A 287 16.24 -18.05 -18.70
N LYS A 288 16.44 -19.31 -19.10
CA LYS A 288 15.37 -20.30 -19.28
C LYS A 288 15.06 -21.08 -18.00
N ASP A 289 15.91 -20.99 -16.97
CA ASP A 289 15.72 -21.65 -15.69
C ASP A 289 15.01 -20.70 -14.73
N ALA A 290 13.70 -20.87 -14.59
CA ALA A 290 12.85 -19.99 -13.80
C ALA A 290 13.26 -19.96 -12.31
N MET A 291 13.75 -21.08 -11.77
CA MET A 291 14.20 -21.16 -10.38
C MET A 291 15.53 -20.43 -10.19
N ALA A 292 16.49 -20.65 -11.10
CA ALA A 292 17.76 -19.93 -11.08
C ALA A 292 17.55 -18.41 -11.21
N MET A 293 16.69 -17.98 -12.13
CA MET A 293 16.37 -16.56 -12.32
C MET A 293 15.73 -15.92 -11.09
N GLN A 294 14.83 -16.64 -10.41
CA GLN A 294 14.21 -16.13 -9.17
C GLN A 294 15.23 -15.97 -8.04
N ARG A 295 16.11 -16.97 -7.84
CA ARG A 295 17.22 -16.87 -6.86
C ARG A 295 18.17 -15.72 -7.19
N LEU A 296 18.44 -15.52 -8.48
CA LEU A 296 19.30 -14.44 -8.95
C LEU A 296 18.67 -13.06 -8.73
N LYS A 297 17.35 -12.94 -8.89
CA LYS A 297 16.60 -11.69 -8.61
C LYS A 297 16.67 -11.34 -7.13
N GLU A 298 16.44 -12.31 -6.23
CA GLU A 298 16.57 -12.09 -4.77
C GLU A 298 18.01 -11.68 -4.38
N ALA A 299 19.01 -12.32 -4.98
CA ALA A 299 20.41 -11.96 -4.76
C ALA A 299 20.76 -10.56 -5.28
N ALA A 300 20.18 -10.15 -6.42
CA ALA A 300 20.36 -8.83 -7.00
C ALA A 300 19.77 -7.73 -6.09
N GLU A 301 18.53 -7.90 -5.61
CA GLU A 301 17.89 -6.98 -4.66
C GLU A 301 18.72 -6.87 -3.38
N LYS A 302 19.14 -8.02 -2.82
CA LYS A 302 19.97 -8.05 -1.61
C LYS A 302 21.29 -7.31 -1.80
N ALA A 303 22.00 -7.58 -2.90
CA ALA A 303 23.26 -6.92 -3.22
C ALA A 303 23.10 -5.40 -3.40
N LYS A 304 22.01 -4.95 -4.07
CA LYS A 304 21.67 -3.52 -4.20
C LYS A 304 21.52 -2.86 -2.84
N CYS A 305 20.77 -3.49 -1.94
CA CYS A 305 20.53 -2.97 -0.59
C CYS A 305 21.82 -2.94 0.24
N GLU A 306 22.62 -4.00 0.23
CA GLU A 306 23.91 -4.05 0.95
C GLU A 306 24.90 -3.00 0.46
N LEU A 307 24.94 -2.72 -0.84
CA LEU A 307 25.81 -1.70 -1.43
C LEU A 307 25.40 -0.26 -1.09
N SER A 308 24.23 -0.06 -0.47
CA SER A 308 23.84 1.25 0.06
C SER A 308 24.62 1.63 1.33
N SER A 309 25.13 0.64 2.08
CA SER A 309 25.99 0.84 3.25
C SER A 309 27.45 0.42 3.00
N SER A 310 27.66 -0.64 2.21
CA SER A 310 28.97 -1.23 1.92
C SER A 310 29.51 -0.78 0.55
N VAL A 311 30.83 -0.76 0.39
CA VAL A 311 31.47 -0.42 -0.90
C VAL A 311 31.56 -1.61 -1.86
N GLN A 312 31.37 -2.83 -1.34
CA GLN A 312 31.42 -4.08 -2.07
C GLN A 312 30.54 -5.12 -1.35
N THR A 313 30.01 -6.09 -2.10
CA THR A 313 29.34 -7.29 -1.59
C THR A 313 29.74 -8.53 -2.42
N ASP A 314 29.64 -9.70 -1.79
CA ASP A 314 29.86 -11.02 -2.40
C ASP A 314 28.52 -11.68 -2.70
N ILE A 315 28.26 -11.95 -3.98
CA ILE A 315 27.07 -12.67 -4.44
C ILE A 315 27.44 -14.14 -4.60
N ASN A 316 27.01 -14.95 -3.65
CA ASN A 316 27.29 -16.38 -3.60
C ASN A 316 25.99 -17.20 -3.69
N LEU A 317 25.74 -17.82 -4.85
CA LEU A 317 24.60 -18.71 -5.08
C LEU A 317 25.12 -20.12 -5.37
N PRO A 318 25.21 -21.00 -4.35
CA PRO A 318 25.59 -22.37 -4.57
C PRO A 318 24.46 -23.15 -5.25
N TYR A 319 24.82 -24.13 -6.09
CA TYR A 319 23.86 -24.98 -6.82
C TYR A 319 22.83 -24.14 -7.57
N LEU A 320 23.28 -23.10 -8.27
CA LEU A 320 22.40 -22.20 -9.01
C LEU A 320 21.71 -22.93 -10.16
N THR A 321 22.46 -23.78 -10.86
CA THR A 321 21.95 -24.66 -11.93
C THR A 321 22.86 -25.89 -12.07
N MET A 322 22.60 -26.75 -13.06
CA MET A 322 23.37 -27.97 -13.31
C MET A 322 23.64 -28.14 -14.81
N ASP A 323 24.81 -28.68 -15.16
CA ASP A 323 25.11 -29.16 -16.51
C ASP A 323 25.63 -30.61 -16.49
N ALA A 324 26.10 -31.11 -17.63
CA ALA A 324 26.66 -32.45 -17.75
C ALA A 324 27.92 -32.70 -16.88
N SER A 325 28.62 -31.64 -16.46
CA SER A 325 29.78 -31.72 -15.56
C SER A 325 29.41 -31.67 -14.07
N GLY A 326 28.14 -31.38 -13.75
CA GLY A 326 27.62 -31.35 -12.39
C GLY A 326 27.03 -29.98 -11.99
N PRO A 327 26.87 -29.73 -10.68
CA PRO A 327 26.28 -28.50 -10.18
C PRO A 327 27.18 -27.29 -10.45
N LYS A 328 26.54 -26.15 -10.75
CA LYS A 328 27.20 -24.87 -11.00
C LYS A 328 26.83 -23.85 -9.93
N HIS A 329 27.80 -22.99 -9.61
CA HIS A 329 27.70 -21.98 -8.57
C HIS A 329 27.96 -20.61 -9.18
N LEU A 330 27.30 -19.57 -8.69
CA LEU A 330 27.69 -18.19 -8.96
C LEU A 330 28.47 -17.67 -7.75
N ASN A 331 29.69 -17.22 -7.97
CA ASN A 331 30.49 -16.51 -6.97
C ASN A 331 31.06 -15.25 -7.62
N LEU A 332 30.44 -14.10 -7.33
CA LEU A 332 30.76 -12.84 -7.97
C LEU A 332 30.86 -11.71 -6.95
N LYS A 333 31.95 -10.94 -7.03
CA LYS A 333 32.14 -9.69 -6.29
C LYS A 333 31.50 -8.53 -7.04
N LEU A 334 30.57 -7.83 -6.41
CA LEU A 334 29.96 -6.62 -6.95
C LEU A 334 30.37 -5.40 -6.12
N THR A 335 30.95 -4.39 -6.77
CA THR A 335 31.32 -3.13 -6.12
C THR A 335 30.24 -2.07 -6.29
N ARG A 336 30.17 -1.10 -5.37
CA ARG A 336 29.26 0.05 -5.47
C ARG A 336 29.51 0.84 -6.76
N ALA A 337 30.77 1.04 -7.13
CA ALA A 337 31.13 1.72 -8.38
C ALA A 337 30.59 1.01 -9.62
N LYS A 338 30.63 -0.34 -9.63
CA LYS A 338 30.03 -1.13 -10.71
C LYS A 338 28.51 -1.00 -10.72
N LEU A 339 27.85 -1.09 -9.56
CA LEU A 339 26.40 -0.85 -9.45
C LEU A 339 26.02 0.52 -10.00
N GLU A 340 26.70 1.60 -9.57
CA GLU A 340 26.45 2.96 -10.03
C GLU A 340 26.62 3.11 -11.54
N THR A 341 27.55 2.37 -12.15
CA THR A 341 27.72 2.32 -13.61
C THR A 341 26.53 1.64 -14.28
N LEU A 342 26.01 0.55 -13.70
CA LEU A 342 24.91 -0.24 -14.26
C LEU A 342 23.58 0.51 -14.26
N VAL A 343 23.33 1.37 -13.25
CA VAL A 343 22.04 2.05 -13.05
C VAL A 343 22.11 3.56 -13.27
N GLY A 344 23.25 4.07 -13.75
CA GLY A 344 23.49 5.51 -13.85
C GLY A 344 22.52 6.24 -14.78
N ASP A 345 22.00 5.59 -15.81
CA ASP A 345 20.96 6.11 -16.69
C ASP A 345 19.60 6.23 -15.98
N LEU A 346 19.23 5.25 -15.15
CA LEU A 346 18.01 5.27 -14.36
C LEU A 346 17.98 6.44 -13.37
N ILE A 347 19.10 6.69 -12.68
CA ILE A 347 19.20 7.82 -11.75
C ILE A 347 19.14 9.15 -12.53
N LYS A 348 19.81 9.26 -13.68
CA LYS A 348 19.75 10.49 -14.49
C LYS A 348 18.35 10.83 -15.00
N ARG A 349 17.49 9.82 -15.22
CA ARG A 349 16.10 10.02 -15.65
C ARG A 349 15.27 10.80 -14.62
N THR A 350 15.66 10.84 -13.35
CA THR A 350 14.93 11.58 -12.31
C THR A 350 15.19 13.09 -12.33
N ILE A 351 16.26 13.55 -12.98
CA ILE A 351 16.65 14.98 -13.03
C ILE A 351 15.59 15.82 -13.76
N ALA A 352 15.15 15.37 -14.93
CA ALA A 352 14.25 16.16 -15.78
C ALA A 352 12.88 16.41 -15.12
N PRO A 353 12.22 15.42 -14.47
CA PRO A 353 11.03 15.69 -13.66
C PRO A 353 11.29 16.70 -12.53
N CYS A 354 12.42 16.62 -11.82
CA CYS A 354 12.73 17.60 -10.75
C CYS A 354 12.87 19.03 -11.28
N GLN A 355 13.55 19.21 -12.41
CA GLN A 355 13.69 20.52 -13.06
C GLN A 355 12.34 21.06 -13.52
N LYS A 356 11.50 20.20 -14.12
CA LYS A 356 10.14 20.57 -14.54
C LYS A 356 9.26 20.95 -13.35
N ALA A 357 9.29 20.19 -12.25
CA ALA A 357 8.52 20.50 -11.06
C ALA A 357 8.91 21.87 -10.48
N MET A 358 10.21 22.18 -10.35
CA MET A 358 10.65 23.51 -9.91
C MET A 358 10.19 24.62 -10.87
N SER A 359 10.34 24.40 -12.18
CA SER A 359 9.90 25.35 -13.20
C SER A 359 8.39 25.61 -13.16
N ASP A 360 7.58 24.55 -13.03
CA ASP A 360 6.11 24.63 -12.99
C ASP A 360 5.61 25.28 -11.69
N ALA A 361 6.34 25.12 -10.59
CA ALA A 361 6.06 25.79 -9.33
C ALA A 361 6.56 27.24 -9.31
N GLU A 362 7.24 27.70 -10.37
CA GLU A 362 7.85 29.03 -10.46
C GLU A 362 8.87 29.31 -9.33
N VAL A 363 9.59 28.27 -8.90
CA VAL A 363 10.60 28.36 -7.83
C VAL A 363 12.01 28.04 -8.34
N SER A 364 12.99 28.69 -7.74
CA SER A 364 14.40 28.38 -7.90
C SER A 364 14.89 27.37 -6.85
N LYS A 365 16.08 26.81 -7.06
CA LYS A 365 16.72 25.90 -6.09
C LYS A 365 16.88 26.55 -4.70
N SER A 366 17.11 27.87 -4.65
CA SER A 366 17.29 28.62 -3.40
C SER A 366 15.99 28.80 -2.62
N ASP A 367 14.84 28.76 -3.28
CA ASP A 367 13.54 28.91 -2.63
C ASP A 367 13.11 27.62 -1.90
N ILE A 368 13.69 26.47 -2.30
CA ILE A 368 13.46 25.19 -1.62
C ILE A 368 14.14 25.20 -0.25
N GLY A 369 13.31 25.30 0.79
CA GLY A 369 13.71 25.28 2.19
C GLY A 369 14.09 23.90 2.71
N GLU A 370 13.47 22.84 2.17
CA GLU A 370 13.79 21.47 2.57
C GLU A 370 13.55 20.46 1.44
N VAL A 371 14.38 19.42 1.39
CA VAL A 371 14.21 18.31 0.45
C VAL A 371 13.98 17.04 1.24
N LEU A 372 12.83 16.41 1.09
CA LEU A 372 12.47 15.16 1.76
C LEU A 372 12.73 13.98 0.83
N LEU A 373 13.39 12.94 1.35
CA LEU A 373 13.58 11.68 0.63
C LEU A 373 12.56 10.66 1.12
N VAL A 374 11.80 10.10 0.18
CA VAL A 374 10.78 9.09 0.43
C VAL A 374 11.02 7.89 -0.49
N GLY A 375 10.67 6.69 -0.05
CA GLY A 375 10.87 5.46 -0.80
C GLY A 375 12.27 4.86 -0.59
N GLY A 376 12.31 3.55 -0.39
CA GLY A 376 13.54 2.83 -0.02
C GLY A 376 14.69 2.95 -1.02
N MET A 377 14.42 3.24 -2.30
CA MET A 377 15.48 3.38 -3.30
C MET A 377 16.29 4.68 -3.13
N THR A 378 15.76 5.68 -2.39
CA THR A 378 16.50 6.89 -1.99
C THR A 378 17.61 6.62 -0.96
N ARG A 379 17.67 5.41 -0.38
CA ARG A 379 18.77 4.99 0.50
C ARG A 379 20.10 4.81 -0.26
N MET A 380 20.08 4.71 -1.59
CA MET A 380 21.28 4.60 -2.41
C MET A 380 22.11 5.90 -2.35
N PRO A 381 23.40 5.87 -1.96
CA PRO A 381 24.23 7.07 -1.83
C PRO A 381 24.32 7.93 -3.09
N LYS A 382 24.34 7.30 -4.27
CA LYS A 382 24.38 8.00 -5.55
C LYS A 382 23.12 8.79 -5.84
N VAL A 383 21.95 8.28 -5.43
CA VAL A 383 20.67 9.01 -5.53
C VAL A 383 20.72 10.23 -4.63
N GLN A 384 21.13 10.09 -3.37
CA GLN A 384 21.23 11.22 -2.43
C GLN A 384 22.19 12.31 -2.92
N SER A 385 23.33 11.90 -3.46
CA SER A 385 24.33 12.82 -4.04
C SER A 385 23.75 13.60 -5.23
N LEU A 386 23.02 12.93 -6.11
CA LEU A 386 22.36 13.57 -7.25
C LEU A 386 21.24 14.52 -6.81
N VAL A 387 20.44 14.13 -5.82
CA VAL A 387 19.41 15.01 -5.25
C VAL A 387 20.06 16.27 -4.66
N GLN A 388 21.17 16.12 -3.93
CA GLN A 388 21.93 17.27 -3.41
C GLN A 388 22.43 18.19 -4.53
N GLU A 389 22.91 17.65 -5.66
CA GLU A 389 23.33 18.42 -6.83
C GLU A 389 22.15 19.14 -7.51
N VAL A 390 21.02 18.44 -7.65
CA VAL A 390 19.80 18.98 -8.28
C VAL A 390 19.23 20.14 -7.48
N PHE A 391 19.13 20.03 -6.15
CA PHE A 391 18.50 21.05 -5.32
C PHE A 391 19.50 22.00 -4.63
N GLY A 392 20.80 21.72 -4.68
CA GLY A 392 21.83 22.54 -4.03
C GLY A 392 21.78 22.49 -2.49
N ARG A 393 21.07 21.51 -1.91
CA ARG A 393 20.83 21.37 -0.48
C ARG A 393 20.96 19.91 -0.06
N GLN A 394 21.48 19.67 1.14
CA GLN A 394 21.49 18.35 1.75
C GLN A 394 20.04 17.87 2.01
N PRO A 395 19.65 16.68 1.52
CA PRO A 395 18.33 16.14 1.81
C PRO A 395 18.14 15.90 3.31
N SER A 396 16.94 16.17 3.78
CA SER A 396 16.55 16.03 5.17
C SER A 396 16.43 14.56 5.59
N ARG A 397 16.65 14.33 6.89
CA ARG A 397 16.39 13.07 7.57
C ARG A 397 15.18 13.15 8.50
N ALA A 398 14.36 14.19 8.36
CA ALA A 398 13.20 14.45 9.22
C ALA A 398 12.07 13.43 9.05
N VAL A 399 12.06 12.68 7.95
CA VAL A 399 11.05 11.66 7.66
C VAL A 399 11.69 10.28 7.52
N ASN A 400 10.98 9.25 7.97
CA ASN A 400 11.33 7.87 7.68
C ASN A 400 10.86 7.53 6.25
N PRO A 401 11.75 7.20 5.31
CA PRO A 401 11.39 7.02 3.90
C PRO A 401 10.47 5.82 3.65
N ASP A 402 10.34 4.87 4.59
CA ASP A 402 9.51 3.68 4.45
C ASP A 402 8.15 3.80 5.18
N GLU A 403 7.95 4.84 6.00
CA GLU A 403 6.78 4.98 6.88
C GLU A 403 6.02 6.29 6.69
N ALA A 404 6.69 7.36 6.22
CA ALA A 404 6.11 8.70 6.14
C ALA A 404 4.82 8.77 5.32
N VAL A 405 4.75 7.99 4.24
CA VAL A 405 3.56 7.92 3.38
C VAL A 405 2.35 7.36 4.14
N ALA A 406 2.52 6.24 4.85
CA ALA A 406 1.44 5.63 5.64
C ALA A 406 1.01 6.55 6.81
N VAL A 407 1.99 7.16 7.49
CA VAL A 407 1.75 8.16 8.55
C VAL A 407 0.89 9.31 8.02
N GLY A 408 1.26 9.89 6.87
CA GLY A 408 0.51 10.95 6.23
C GLY A 408 -0.90 10.56 5.81
N ALA A 409 -1.07 9.33 5.32
CA ALA A 409 -2.39 8.79 5.00
C ALA A 409 -3.28 8.66 6.26
N ALA A 410 -2.71 8.27 7.41
CA ALA A 410 -3.44 8.22 8.67
C ALA A 410 -3.83 9.62 9.15
N VAL A 411 -2.94 10.61 9.03
CA VAL A 411 -3.24 12.02 9.30
C VAL A 411 -4.40 12.50 8.45
N GLN A 412 -4.39 12.22 7.14
CA GLN A 412 -5.51 12.54 6.26
C GLN A 412 -6.81 11.85 6.70
N GLY A 413 -6.72 10.61 7.20
CA GLY A 413 -7.86 9.90 7.80
C GLY A 413 -8.42 10.65 9.02
N GLY A 414 -7.55 11.12 9.91
CA GLY A 414 -7.91 11.95 11.06
C GLY A 414 -8.58 13.27 10.67
N VAL A 415 -8.14 13.91 9.58
CA VAL A 415 -8.80 15.11 9.03
C VAL A 415 -10.22 14.80 8.56
N LEU A 416 -10.43 13.67 7.89
CA LEU A 416 -11.75 13.25 7.38
C LEU A 416 -12.70 12.80 8.51
N ALA A 417 -12.16 12.24 9.59
CA ALA A 417 -12.91 11.88 10.79
C ALA A 417 -13.26 13.11 11.66
N GLY A 418 -12.56 14.23 11.48
CA GLY A 418 -12.68 15.44 12.28
C GLY A 418 -11.82 15.45 13.55
N ASP A 419 -10.93 14.46 13.71
CA ASP A 419 -10.00 14.35 14.83
C ASP A 419 -8.80 15.30 14.68
N VAL A 420 -8.49 15.70 13.44
CA VAL A 420 -7.45 16.68 13.08
C VAL A 420 -8.10 17.89 12.41
N THR A 421 -8.10 19.05 13.08
CA THR A 421 -8.83 20.25 12.62
C THR A 421 -7.96 21.32 11.99
N ASP A 422 -6.66 21.33 12.29
CA ASP A 422 -5.76 22.45 11.96
C ASP A 422 -4.96 22.20 10.67
N VAL A 423 -5.42 21.27 9.83
CA VAL A 423 -4.78 20.87 8.57
C VAL A 423 -5.72 21.10 7.40
N LEU A 424 -5.28 21.88 6.43
CA LEU A 424 -5.96 22.08 5.16
C LEU A 424 -5.05 21.63 4.02
N LEU A 425 -5.53 20.69 3.21
CA LEU A 425 -4.80 20.18 2.04
C LEU A 425 -5.40 20.74 0.75
N LEU A 426 -4.54 21.36 -0.07
CA LEU A 426 -4.83 21.83 -1.42
C LEU A 426 -3.92 21.06 -2.40
N ASP A 427 -4.47 20.00 -3.00
CA ASP A 427 -3.75 19.18 -3.99
C ASP A 427 -4.01 19.69 -5.42
N VAL A 428 -3.35 19.11 -6.43
CA VAL A 428 -3.45 19.51 -7.84
C VAL A 428 -3.69 18.31 -8.77
N THR A 429 -4.21 18.57 -9.98
CA THR A 429 -4.21 17.54 -11.05
C THR A 429 -2.84 17.45 -11.73
N PRO A 430 -2.22 16.27 -11.89
CA PRO A 430 -0.87 16.13 -12.44
C PRO A 430 -0.78 16.33 -13.95
N LEU A 431 -1.91 16.24 -14.66
CA LEU A 431 -1.97 16.27 -16.13
C LEU A 431 -3.10 17.19 -16.59
N SER A 432 -2.87 17.86 -17.73
CA SER A 432 -3.86 18.70 -18.37
C SER A 432 -5.03 17.87 -18.91
N LEU A 433 -6.23 18.40 -18.79
CA LEU A 433 -7.47 17.81 -19.26
C LEU A 433 -8.08 18.70 -20.34
N GLY A 434 -8.59 18.05 -21.39
CA GLY A 434 -9.13 18.74 -22.54
C GLY A 434 -9.95 17.84 -23.44
N ILE A 435 -10.34 18.39 -24.59
CA ILE A 435 -11.13 17.68 -25.60
C ILE A 435 -10.45 17.68 -26.96
N GLU A 436 -10.77 16.68 -27.77
CA GLU A 436 -10.46 16.71 -29.21
C GLU A 436 -11.37 17.73 -29.90
N THR A 437 -10.76 18.62 -30.68
CA THR A 437 -11.44 19.63 -31.49
C THR A 437 -11.19 19.38 -32.98
N LEU A 438 -11.86 20.14 -33.86
CA LEU A 438 -11.72 20.00 -35.31
C LEU A 438 -10.24 20.01 -35.73
N GLY A 439 -9.85 19.03 -36.54
CA GLY A 439 -8.46 18.84 -36.97
C GLY A 439 -7.63 17.92 -36.04
N GLY A 440 -8.24 17.28 -35.05
CA GLY A 440 -7.58 16.34 -34.14
C GLY A 440 -6.70 17.03 -33.08
N VAL A 441 -6.90 18.33 -32.88
CA VAL A 441 -6.12 19.15 -31.93
C VAL A 441 -6.65 18.97 -30.52
N PHE A 442 -5.74 18.82 -29.56
CA PHE A 442 -6.06 18.77 -28.14
C PHE A 442 -6.22 20.18 -27.57
N THR A 443 -7.46 20.57 -27.27
CA THR A 443 -7.74 21.85 -26.62
C THR A 443 -7.82 21.64 -25.11
N ARG A 444 -6.85 22.20 -24.37
CA ARG A 444 -6.77 22.15 -22.90
C ARG A 444 -7.84 23.04 -22.27
N LEU A 445 -8.59 22.53 -21.30
CA LEU A 445 -9.56 23.28 -20.49
C LEU A 445 -9.08 23.48 -19.05
N ILE A 446 -8.41 22.46 -18.49
CA ILE A 446 -7.77 22.51 -17.19
C ILE A 446 -6.30 22.14 -17.41
N ASN A 447 -5.39 23.04 -17.06
CA ASN A 447 -3.96 22.78 -17.18
C ASN A 447 -3.50 21.89 -16.01
N ARG A 448 -2.40 21.14 -16.22
CA ARG A 448 -1.71 20.46 -15.12
C ARG A 448 -1.35 21.44 -14.01
N ASN A 449 -1.19 20.91 -12.80
CA ASN A 449 -0.94 21.65 -11.56
C ASN A 449 -2.06 22.64 -11.16
N THR A 450 -3.26 22.55 -11.77
CA THR A 450 -4.42 23.30 -11.27
C THR A 450 -4.89 22.68 -9.95
N THR A 451 -5.05 23.50 -8.91
CA THR A 451 -5.58 23.09 -7.60
C THR A 451 -6.94 22.43 -7.72
N ILE A 452 -7.16 21.34 -7.00
CA ILE A 452 -8.42 20.59 -6.96
C ILE A 452 -9.04 20.64 -5.55
N PRO A 453 -10.38 20.66 -5.42
CA PRO A 453 -11.39 20.60 -6.49
C PRO A 453 -11.44 21.83 -7.40
N THR A 454 -11.78 21.66 -8.67
CA THR A 454 -11.89 22.79 -9.62
C THR A 454 -12.93 22.56 -10.70
N LYS A 455 -13.47 23.66 -11.22
CA LYS A 455 -14.48 23.64 -12.29
C LYS A 455 -14.14 24.66 -13.37
N LYS A 456 -14.13 24.22 -14.62
CA LYS A 456 -13.94 25.07 -15.81
C LYS A 456 -15.02 24.77 -16.83
N SER A 457 -15.48 25.80 -17.53
CA SER A 457 -16.38 25.65 -18.68
C SER A 457 -15.87 26.43 -19.87
N GLN A 458 -16.13 25.90 -21.06
CA GLN A 458 -15.81 26.55 -22.32
C GLN A 458 -16.90 26.24 -23.35
N VAL A 459 -17.24 27.25 -24.15
CA VAL A 459 -18.25 27.13 -25.21
C VAL A 459 -17.57 26.76 -26.52
N PHE A 460 -18.03 25.66 -27.11
CA PHE A 460 -17.69 25.17 -28.43
C PHE A 460 -18.90 25.30 -29.36
N SER A 461 -18.71 24.97 -30.65
CA SER A 461 -19.78 24.96 -31.63
C SER A 461 -19.66 23.78 -32.60
N THR A 462 -20.65 23.59 -33.47
CA THR A 462 -20.66 22.54 -34.50
C THR A 462 -19.60 22.81 -35.57
N ALA A 463 -19.04 21.72 -36.10
CA ALA A 463 -18.01 21.75 -37.13
C ALA A 463 -18.59 21.75 -38.55
N ALA A 464 -19.85 21.36 -38.72
CA ALA A 464 -20.53 21.27 -40.01
C ALA A 464 -21.95 21.87 -39.98
N ASP A 465 -22.41 22.34 -41.14
CA ASP A 465 -23.77 22.85 -41.32
C ASP A 465 -24.80 21.73 -41.12
N GLY A 466 -25.89 22.03 -40.41
CA GLY A 466 -26.96 21.07 -40.15
C GLY A 466 -26.59 19.93 -39.18
N GLN A 467 -25.43 19.99 -38.53
CA GLN A 467 -24.98 19.00 -37.55
C GLN A 467 -25.95 18.91 -36.35
N THR A 468 -26.58 17.76 -36.16
CA THR A 468 -27.60 17.52 -35.12
C THR A 468 -27.08 16.81 -33.87
N GLN A 469 -25.81 16.43 -33.87
CA GLN A 469 -25.11 15.80 -32.75
C GLN A 469 -23.65 16.21 -32.69
N VAL A 470 -23.08 16.31 -31.49
CA VAL A 470 -21.66 16.60 -31.26
C VAL A 470 -21.05 15.49 -30.41
N GLU A 471 -20.01 14.84 -30.92
CA GLU A 471 -19.19 13.89 -30.18
C GLU A 471 -18.11 14.64 -29.42
N ILE A 472 -17.98 14.37 -28.12
CA ILE A 472 -17.00 14.97 -27.23
C ILE A 472 -16.06 13.87 -26.78
N LYS A 473 -14.79 13.98 -27.15
CA LYS A 473 -13.74 13.02 -26.79
C LYS A 473 -12.78 13.66 -25.80
N VAL A 474 -12.78 13.16 -24.58
CA VAL A 474 -12.01 13.70 -23.46
C VAL A 474 -10.63 13.05 -23.43
N HIS A 475 -9.58 13.86 -23.31
CA HIS A 475 -8.19 13.42 -23.28
C HIS A 475 -7.44 14.03 -22.09
N GLN A 476 -6.39 13.33 -21.66
CA GLN A 476 -5.45 13.75 -20.63
C GLN A 476 -4.01 13.66 -21.14
N GLY A 477 -3.25 14.73 -20.99
CA GLY A 477 -1.83 14.77 -21.37
C GLY A 477 -1.35 16.16 -21.80
N GLU A 478 -0.11 16.24 -22.27
CA GLU A 478 0.58 17.50 -22.55
C GLU A 478 0.91 17.71 -24.04
N ARG A 479 0.55 16.77 -24.91
CA ARG A 479 0.83 16.83 -26.35
C ARG A 479 -0.22 17.68 -27.08
N GLU A 480 0.17 18.34 -28.18
CA GLU A 480 -0.75 19.22 -28.94
C GLU A 480 -1.81 18.46 -29.75
N MET A 481 -1.52 17.24 -30.18
CA MET A 481 -2.47 16.40 -30.92
C MET A 481 -3.22 15.46 -29.98
N ALA A 482 -4.53 15.35 -30.13
CA ALA A 482 -5.38 14.52 -29.25
C ALA A 482 -4.96 13.04 -29.29
N SER A 483 -4.59 12.52 -30.47
CA SER A 483 -4.15 11.12 -30.66
C SER A 483 -2.87 10.75 -29.90
N ASP A 484 -2.06 11.74 -29.51
CA ASP A 484 -0.82 11.54 -28.76
C ASP A 484 -1.03 11.60 -27.25
N ASN A 485 -2.25 11.90 -26.80
CA ASN A 485 -2.64 11.96 -25.40
C ASN A 485 -3.52 10.75 -25.03
N LYS A 486 -3.68 10.51 -23.73
CA LYS A 486 -4.52 9.42 -23.24
C LYS A 486 -5.99 9.82 -23.40
N MET A 487 -6.73 9.14 -24.27
CA MET A 487 -8.18 9.23 -24.30
C MET A 487 -8.76 8.64 -23.01
N LEU A 488 -9.61 9.40 -22.33
CA LEU A 488 -10.28 8.96 -21.11
C LEU A 488 -11.67 8.39 -21.40
N GLY A 489 -12.41 9.01 -22.34
CA GLY A 489 -13.74 8.58 -22.74
C GLY A 489 -14.37 9.50 -23.77
N SER A 490 -15.53 9.10 -24.29
CA SER A 490 -16.28 9.89 -25.26
C SER A 490 -17.79 9.77 -25.04
N PHE A 491 -18.52 10.83 -25.38
CA PHE A 491 -19.97 10.85 -25.32
C PHE A 491 -20.54 11.77 -26.39
N THR A 492 -21.79 11.51 -26.79
CA THR A 492 -22.46 12.24 -27.86
C THR A 492 -23.62 13.05 -27.30
N LEU A 493 -23.56 14.36 -27.47
CA LEU A 493 -24.70 15.25 -27.26
C LEU A 493 -25.60 15.21 -28.51
N VAL A 494 -26.81 14.67 -28.36
CA VAL A 494 -27.76 14.49 -29.47
C VAL A 494 -28.92 15.47 -29.41
N GLY A 495 -29.56 15.71 -30.54
CA GLY A 495 -30.79 16.50 -30.62
C GLY A 495 -30.56 18.00 -30.69
N ILE A 496 -29.42 18.41 -31.24
CA ILE A 496 -29.13 19.80 -31.63
C ILE A 496 -29.97 20.12 -32.88
N PRO A 497 -30.71 21.25 -32.93
CA PRO A 497 -31.45 21.64 -34.12
C PRO A 497 -30.51 21.92 -35.30
N PRO A 498 -30.88 21.58 -36.55
CA PRO A 498 -30.09 21.94 -37.72
C PRO A 498 -29.89 23.47 -37.80
N ALA A 499 -28.63 23.89 -37.78
CA ALA A 499 -28.22 25.29 -37.90
C ALA A 499 -26.90 25.39 -38.69
N PRO A 500 -26.56 26.56 -39.26
CA PRO A 500 -25.24 26.78 -39.83
C PRO A 500 -24.13 26.49 -38.81
N ARG A 501 -22.96 26.03 -39.27
CA ARG A 501 -21.79 25.79 -38.43
C ARG A 501 -21.45 27.06 -37.63
N GLY A 502 -21.00 26.89 -36.39
CA GLY A 502 -20.67 28.02 -35.52
C GLY A 502 -21.86 28.65 -34.77
N VAL A 503 -23.11 28.29 -35.10
CA VAL A 503 -24.31 28.84 -34.44
C VAL A 503 -24.67 28.12 -33.14
N PRO A 504 -24.74 26.77 -33.08
CA PRO A 504 -25.01 26.07 -31.82
C PRO A 504 -23.97 26.39 -30.75
N GLN A 505 -24.39 26.64 -29.52
CA GLN A 505 -23.49 26.97 -28.41
C GLN A 505 -23.42 25.79 -27.44
N ILE A 506 -22.38 24.97 -27.58
CA ILE A 506 -22.18 23.78 -26.78
C ILE A 506 -21.23 24.11 -25.64
N GLU A 507 -21.77 24.35 -24.44
CA GLU A 507 -20.97 24.56 -23.24
C GLU A 507 -20.49 23.21 -22.71
N VAL A 508 -19.19 22.98 -22.72
CA VAL A 508 -18.55 21.82 -22.10
C VAL A 508 -17.99 22.25 -20.75
N VAL A 509 -18.30 21.48 -19.71
CA VAL A 509 -17.93 21.73 -18.32
C VAL A 509 -17.09 20.56 -17.82
N PHE A 510 -15.91 20.87 -17.29
CA PHE A 510 -15.06 19.94 -16.56
C PHE A 510 -15.12 20.29 -15.08
N ASP A 511 -15.39 19.29 -14.25
CA ASP A 511 -15.43 19.37 -12.79
C ASP A 511 -14.56 18.26 -12.22
N ILE A 512 -13.53 18.62 -11.45
CA ILE A 512 -12.60 17.68 -10.82
C ILE A 512 -12.84 17.72 -9.32
N ASP A 513 -13.15 16.57 -8.72
CA ASP A 513 -13.41 16.45 -7.29
C ASP A 513 -12.12 16.40 -6.44
N ALA A 514 -12.27 16.26 -5.13
CA ALA A 514 -11.14 16.19 -4.18
C ALA A 514 -10.33 14.87 -4.27
N ASN A 515 -10.81 13.88 -5.01
CA ASN A 515 -10.10 12.62 -5.29
C ASN A 515 -9.37 12.66 -6.65
N GLY A 516 -9.53 13.76 -7.40
CA GLY A 516 -9.03 13.89 -8.77
C GLY A 516 -9.91 13.22 -9.83
N ILE A 517 -11.16 12.84 -9.49
CA ILE A 517 -12.11 12.20 -10.42
C ILE A 517 -12.74 13.28 -11.31
N VAL A 518 -12.79 13.01 -12.61
CA VAL A 518 -13.24 13.98 -13.63
C VAL A 518 -14.71 13.74 -14.01
N HIS A 519 -15.53 14.76 -13.85
CA HIS A 519 -16.89 14.84 -14.37
C HIS A 519 -16.92 15.78 -15.57
N VAL A 520 -17.46 15.31 -16.70
CA VAL A 520 -17.57 16.13 -17.91
C VAL A 520 -19.03 16.19 -18.35
N SER A 521 -19.59 17.39 -18.40
CA SER A 521 -20.93 17.61 -18.98
C SER A 521 -20.86 18.51 -20.19
N ALA A 522 -21.82 18.35 -21.09
CA ALA A 522 -21.99 19.24 -22.22
C ALA A 522 -23.46 19.60 -22.39
N ARG A 523 -23.71 20.89 -22.56
CA ARG A 523 -25.05 21.46 -22.67
C ARG A 523 -25.13 22.37 -23.88
N ASP A 524 -26.12 22.14 -24.73
CA ASP A 524 -26.51 23.12 -25.73
C ASP A 524 -27.28 24.26 -25.04
N LYS A 525 -26.71 25.47 -25.04
CA LYS A 525 -27.31 26.64 -24.41
C LYS A 525 -28.60 27.10 -25.09
N GLY A 526 -28.78 26.77 -26.37
CA GLY A 526 -29.99 27.13 -27.12
C GLY A 526 -31.18 26.27 -26.73
N THR A 527 -31.03 24.94 -26.75
CA THR A 527 -32.12 24.01 -26.42
C THR A 527 -32.20 23.63 -24.95
N GLY A 528 -31.14 23.88 -24.18
CA GLY A 528 -31.02 23.44 -22.80
C GLY A 528 -30.75 21.94 -22.64
N LYS A 529 -30.68 21.17 -23.74
CA LYS A 529 -30.34 19.75 -23.70
C LYS A 529 -28.94 19.56 -23.17
N GLU A 530 -28.81 18.63 -22.24
CA GLU A 530 -27.55 18.30 -21.59
C GLU A 530 -27.29 16.81 -21.75
N GLN A 531 -26.02 16.49 -21.94
CA GLN A 531 -25.53 15.14 -21.78
C GLN A 531 -24.27 15.21 -20.94
N GLN A 532 -24.12 14.26 -20.03
CA GLN A 532 -22.96 14.20 -19.17
C GLN A 532 -22.39 12.80 -19.17
N ILE A 533 -21.08 12.74 -18.97
CA ILE A 533 -20.37 11.54 -18.63
C ILE A 533 -19.66 11.80 -17.31
N VAL A 534 -19.87 10.91 -16.35
CA VAL A 534 -18.85 10.75 -15.32
C VAL A 534 -17.76 9.98 -16.04
N ILE A 535 -16.56 10.55 -16.16
CA ILE A 535 -15.42 9.81 -16.67
C ILE A 535 -15.08 8.79 -15.59
N GLN A 536 -15.82 7.69 -15.63
CA GLN A 536 -15.41 6.44 -15.05
C GLN A 536 -14.32 5.96 -15.98
N SER A 537 -13.13 5.76 -15.44
CA SER A 537 -12.01 5.24 -16.17
C SER A 537 -12.47 4.13 -17.12
N SER A 538 -12.29 4.33 -18.42
CA SER A 538 -12.69 3.35 -19.45
C SER A 538 -11.89 2.03 -19.37
N GLY A 539 -10.91 1.97 -18.47
CA GLY A 539 -10.26 0.76 -17.98
C GLY A 539 -10.51 0.60 -16.48
N GLY A 540 -10.67 -0.63 -16.02
CA GLY A 540 -11.14 -0.93 -14.68
C GLY A 540 -12.27 -1.96 -14.68
N LEU A 541 -12.72 -2.30 -13.48
CA LEU A 541 -13.71 -3.35 -13.25
C LEU A 541 -15.13 -2.77 -13.33
N SER A 542 -16.04 -3.47 -13.99
CA SER A 542 -17.47 -3.17 -13.92
C SER A 542 -18.00 -3.40 -12.50
N LYS A 543 -19.15 -2.80 -12.16
CA LYS A 543 -19.79 -3.02 -10.86
C LYS A 543 -20.07 -4.50 -10.59
N ASP A 544 -20.54 -5.23 -11.60
CA ASP A 544 -20.81 -6.67 -11.49
C ASP A 544 -19.52 -7.47 -11.26
N GLU A 545 -18.42 -7.09 -11.92
CA GLU A 545 -17.11 -7.68 -11.65
C GLU A 545 -16.65 -7.37 -10.23
N ILE A 546 -16.75 -6.11 -9.77
CA ILE A 546 -16.38 -5.73 -8.40
C ILE A 546 -17.21 -6.52 -7.38
N GLU A 547 -18.52 -6.62 -7.53
CA GLU A 547 -19.39 -7.39 -6.64
C GLU A 547 -19.04 -8.88 -6.61
N ASN A 548 -18.75 -9.48 -7.78
CA ASN A 548 -18.30 -10.86 -7.87
C ASN A 548 -16.92 -11.04 -7.20
N MET A 549 -16.02 -10.07 -7.36
CA MET A 549 -14.71 -10.08 -6.71
C MET A 549 -14.79 -9.89 -5.20
N ILE A 550 -15.73 -9.08 -4.70
CA ILE A 550 -16.04 -8.94 -3.27
C ILE A 550 -16.52 -10.29 -2.73
N LYS A 551 -17.49 -10.95 -3.40
CA LYS A 551 -17.96 -12.29 -2.97
C LYS A 551 -16.83 -13.31 -2.93
N ASN A 552 -15.97 -13.33 -3.94
CA ASN A 552 -14.80 -14.22 -3.97
C ASN A 552 -13.81 -13.87 -2.84
N ALA A 553 -13.57 -12.59 -2.59
CA ALA A 553 -12.73 -12.12 -1.49
C ALA A 553 -13.26 -12.55 -0.12
N GLU A 554 -14.57 -12.47 0.09
CA GLU A 554 -15.25 -12.94 1.31
C GLU A 554 -15.13 -14.46 1.48
N GLN A 555 -15.28 -15.23 0.40
CA GLN A 555 -15.05 -16.68 0.42
C GLN A 555 -13.62 -17.03 0.79
N TYR A 556 -12.62 -16.32 0.23
CA TYR A 556 -11.22 -16.52 0.62
C TYR A 556 -10.98 -16.16 2.08
N ALA A 557 -11.52 -15.03 2.56
CA ALA A 557 -11.40 -14.66 3.97
C ALA A 557 -12.02 -15.70 4.91
N GLN A 558 -13.15 -16.32 4.52
CA GLN A 558 -13.77 -17.40 5.29
C GLN A 558 -12.91 -18.67 5.29
N ALA A 559 -12.36 -19.05 4.14
CA ALA A 559 -11.46 -20.21 4.02
C ALA A 559 -10.18 -20.01 4.84
N ASP A 560 -9.58 -18.81 4.77
CA ASP A 560 -8.39 -18.44 5.55
C ASP A 560 -8.69 -18.49 7.06
N LYS A 561 -9.86 -18.00 7.49
CA LYS A 561 -10.29 -18.07 8.89
C LYS A 561 -10.46 -19.51 9.37
N GLN A 562 -11.11 -20.37 8.60
CA GLN A 562 -11.26 -21.79 8.94
C GLN A 562 -9.92 -22.50 9.04
N LYS A 563 -8.99 -22.19 8.12
CA LYS A 563 -7.65 -22.76 8.15
C LYS A 563 -6.86 -22.29 9.38
N LYS A 564 -6.92 -20.99 9.71
CA LYS A 564 -6.31 -20.45 10.92
C LYS A 564 -6.87 -21.15 12.17
N ASP A 565 -8.18 -21.29 12.26
CA ASP A 565 -8.88 -21.95 13.36
C ASP A 565 -8.40 -23.41 13.55
N ARG A 566 -8.22 -24.13 12.44
CA ARG A 566 -7.64 -25.49 12.43
C ARG A 566 -6.21 -25.52 12.94
N ILE A 567 -5.35 -24.65 12.43
CA ILE A 567 -3.94 -24.61 12.82
C ILE A 567 -3.80 -24.27 14.32
N GLU A 568 -4.60 -23.34 14.83
CA GLU A 568 -4.63 -22.99 16.25
C GLU A 568 -5.09 -24.17 17.12
N ALA A 569 -6.15 -24.87 16.72
CA ALA A 569 -6.63 -26.05 17.42
C ALA A 569 -5.58 -27.18 17.43
N VAL A 570 -4.92 -27.43 16.29
CA VAL A 570 -3.83 -28.42 16.16
C VAL A 570 -2.65 -28.07 17.05
N ASN A 571 -2.18 -26.82 17.01
CA ASN A 571 -1.05 -26.38 17.84
C ASN A 571 -1.37 -26.48 19.35
N GLN A 572 -2.60 -26.13 19.74
CA GLN A 572 -3.06 -26.27 21.12
C GLN A 572 -3.09 -27.75 21.55
N ALA A 573 -3.59 -28.63 20.68
CA ALA A 573 -3.62 -30.07 20.92
C ALA A 573 -2.22 -30.67 21.09
N GLU A 574 -1.28 -30.32 20.19
CA GLU A 574 0.11 -30.75 20.29
C GLU A 574 0.79 -30.27 21.58
N GLY A 575 0.57 -29.01 21.95
CA GLY A 575 1.08 -28.45 23.21
C GLY A 575 0.54 -29.20 24.44
N ILE A 576 -0.77 -29.44 24.49
CA ILE A 576 -1.40 -30.17 25.61
C ILE A 576 -0.93 -31.62 25.67
N VAL A 577 -0.79 -32.30 24.53
CA VAL A 577 -0.22 -33.66 24.48
C VAL A 577 1.20 -33.65 25.06
N HIS A 578 2.06 -32.75 24.61
CA HIS A 578 3.44 -32.66 25.07
C HIS A 578 3.56 -32.34 26.57
N ASP A 579 2.79 -31.36 27.06
CA ASP A 579 2.76 -30.98 28.49
C ASP A 579 2.27 -32.13 29.36
N THR A 580 1.25 -32.85 28.89
CA THR A 580 0.68 -33.99 29.60
C THR A 580 1.70 -35.13 29.68
N GLU A 581 2.33 -35.50 28.56
CA GLU A 581 3.37 -36.53 28.53
C GLU A 581 4.56 -36.19 29.43
N THR A 582 5.01 -34.93 29.40
CA THR A 582 6.13 -34.46 30.23
C THR A 582 5.82 -34.60 31.71
N LYS A 583 4.65 -34.10 32.15
CA LYS A 583 4.23 -34.20 33.55
C LYS A 583 3.97 -35.65 33.98
N MET A 584 3.47 -36.51 33.09
CA MET A 584 3.30 -37.93 33.37
C MET A 584 4.64 -38.63 33.64
N GLU A 585 5.71 -38.23 32.96
CA GLU A 585 7.05 -38.77 33.22
C GLU A 585 7.67 -38.16 34.49
N GLU A 586 7.48 -36.86 34.74
CA GLU A 586 7.96 -36.18 35.96
C GLU A 586 7.34 -36.76 37.24
N PHE A 587 6.05 -37.05 37.23
CA PHE A 587 5.30 -37.56 38.38
C PHE A 587 5.09 -39.08 38.37
N LYS A 588 5.84 -39.81 37.53
CA LYS A 588 5.63 -41.23 37.23
C LYS A 588 5.54 -42.13 38.47
N ASP A 589 6.34 -41.85 39.50
CA ASP A 589 6.39 -42.63 40.74
C ASP A 589 5.22 -42.33 41.69
N GLN A 590 4.55 -41.20 41.52
CA GLN A 590 3.44 -40.76 42.39
C GLN A 590 2.06 -40.97 41.76
N LEU A 591 2.02 -41.32 40.48
CA LEU A 591 0.79 -41.51 39.72
C LEU A 591 0.28 -42.96 39.73
N PRO A 592 -1.05 -43.19 39.88
CA PRO A 592 -1.63 -44.52 39.73
C PRO A 592 -1.44 -45.06 38.31
N LYS A 593 -0.89 -46.27 38.19
CA LYS A 593 -0.59 -46.90 36.89
C LYS A 593 -1.81 -47.04 35.98
N GLU A 594 -2.97 -47.43 36.54
CA GLU A 594 -4.23 -47.54 35.79
C GLU A 594 -4.71 -46.22 35.21
N GLU A 595 -4.58 -45.11 35.96
CA GLU A 595 -5.00 -43.79 35.47
C GLU A 595 -4.01 -43.24 34.43
N CYS A 596 -2.71 -43.55 34.57
CA CYS A 596 -1.71 -43.26 33.53
C CYS A 596 -2.01 -44.00 32.22
N ASP A 597 -2.45 -45.25 32.27
CA ASP A 597 -2.76 -46.01 31.06
C ASP A 597 -4.01 -45.46 30.35
N LYS A 598 -5.05 -45.05 31.09
CA LYS A 598 -6.21 -44.34 30.53
C LYS A 598 -5.80 -43.02 29.86
N LEU A 599 -4.90 -42.26 30.48
CA LEU A 599 -4.46 -40.97 29.94
C LEU A 599 -3.60 -41.16 28.67
N ARG A 600 -2.79 -42.24 28.60
CA ARG A 600 -2.08 -42.63 27.36
C ARG A 600 -3.03 -43.00 26.22
N GLU A 601 -4.14 -43.65 26.52
CA GLU A 601 -5.19 -43.91 25.50
C GLU A 601 -5.82 -42.62 24.99
N GLU A 602 -6.06 -41.62 25.85
CA GLU A 602 -6.56 -40.31 25.41
C GLU A 602 -5.53 -39.52 24.59
N ILE A 603 -4.25 -39.59 24.95
CA ILE A 603 -3.15 -39.05 24.13
C ILE A 603 -3.13 -39.72 22.76
N ALA A 604 -3.29 -41.04 22.69
CA ALA A 604 -3.35 -41.78 21.44
C ALA A 604 -4.53 -41.34 20.57
N LYS A 605 -5.71 -41.12 21.16
CA LYS A 605 -6.91 -40.60 20.46
C LYS A 605 -6.66 -39.19 19.90
N VAL A 606 -6.07 -38.29 20.68
CA VAL A 606 -5.72 -36.96 20.18
C VAL A 606 -4.71 -37.07 19.03
N ARG A 607 -3.70 -37.95 19.14
CA ARG A 607 -2.74 -38.19 18.05
C ARG A 607 -3.37 -38.78 16.79
N GLU A 608 -4.40 -39.61 16.93
CA GLU A 608 -5.13 -40.17 15.80
C GLU A 608 -5.93 -39.08 15.06
N VAL A 609 -6.63 -38.21 15.79
CA VAL A 609 -7.29 -37.02 15.21
C VAL A 609 -6.27 -36.11 14.53
N LEU A 610 -5.08 -35.98 15.14
CA LEU A 610 -3.94 -35.26 14.60
C LEU A 610 -3.15 -36.04 13.53
N ALA A 611 -3.57 -37.25 13.12
CA ALA A 611 -2.86 -37.96 12.05
C ALA A 611 -3.12 -37.31 10.68
N ASN A 612 -4.28 -36.65 10.51
CA ASN A 612 -4.64 -35.89 9.31
C ASN A 612 -4.82 -34.39 9.62
N LYS A 613 -3.77 -33.75 10.15
CA LYS A 613 -3.79 -32.33 10.59
C LYS A 613 -4.20 -31.35 9.49
N GLU A 614 -4.02 -31.73 8.22
CA GLU A 614 -4.33 -30.88 7.07
C GLU A 614 -5.84 -30.76 6.81
N GLU A 615 -6.62 -31.78 7.20
CA GLU A 615 -8.07 -31.85 6.99
C GLU A 615 -8.89 -31.98 8.28
N ALA A 616 -8.23 -32.04 9.45
CA ALA A 616 -8.91 -32.21 10.74
C ALA A 616 -9.96 -31.11 11.01
N ASP A 617 -11.12 -31.50 11.53
CA ASP A 617 -12.16 -30.58 11.99
C ASP A 617 -11.69 -29.87 13.28
N PRO A 618 -11.59 -28.53 13.31
CA PRO A 618 -11.21 -27.78 14.50
C PRO A 618 -12.03 -28.15 15.75
N GLU A 619 -13.33 -28.41 15.60
CA GLU A 619 -14.20 -28.76 16.72
C GLU A 619 -13.91 -30.14 17.28
N GLU A 620 -13.60 -31.11 16.42
CA GLU A 620 -13.21 -32.46 16.83
C GLU A 620 -11.85 -32.45 17.55
N VAL A 621 -10.88 -31.69 17.03
CA VAL A 621 -9.58 -31.48 17.67
C VAL A 621 -9.76 -30.84 19.06
N ARG A 622 -10.57 -29.78 19.17
CA ARG A 622 -10.84 -29.14 20.47
C ARG A 622 -11.53 -30.06 21.46
N LYS A 623 -12.51 -30.86 21.00
CA LYS A 623 -13.26 -31.78 21.85
C LYS A 623 -12.36 -32.87 22.43
N SER A 624 -11.55 -33.51 21.59
CA SER A 624 -10.59 -34.54 22.02
C SER A 624 -9.51 -33.96 22.93
N THR A 625 -8.99 -32.78 22.59
CA THR A 625 -8.00 -32.04 23.40
C THR A 625 -8.56 -31.62 24.76
N SER A 626 -9.79 -31.13 24.82
CA SER A 626 -10.45 -30.74 26.07
C SER A 626 -10.71 -31.93 26.98
N ALA A 627 -11.06 -33.10 26.41
CA ALA A 627 -11.20 -34.34 27.17
C ALA A 627 -9.87 -34.74 27.80
N LEU A 628 -8.79 -34.77 27.01
CA LEU A 628 -7.43 -35.04 27.50
C LEU A 628 -7.03 -34.06 28.61
N GLN A 629 -7.28 -32.76 28.40
CA GLN A 629 -6.95 -31.74 29.38
C GLN A 629 -7.72 -31.95 30.69
N GLN A 630 -9.02 -32.24 30.64
CA GLN A 630 -9.82 -32.52 31.85
C GLN A 630 -9.34 -33.78 32.59
N SER A 631 -9.02 -34.85 31.87
CA SER A 631 -8.49 -36.07 32.48
C SER A 631 -7.10 -35.85 33.08
N SER A 632 -6.24 -35.10 32.40
CA SER A 632 -4.90 -34.75 32.90
C SER A 632 -4.99 -33.95 34.21
N LEU A 633 -5.89 -32.95 34.29
CA LEU A 633 -6.09 -32.14 35.50
C LEU A 633 -6.52 -32.98 36.69
N LYS A 634 -7.49 -33.90 36.50
CA LYS A 634 -7.94 -34.81 37.56
C LYS A 634 -6.80 -35.69 38.07
N LEU A 635 -6.00 -36.25 37.15
CA LEU A 635 -4.88 -37.10 37.50
C LEU A 635 -3.81 -36.35 38.31
N PHE A 636 -3.41 -35.17 37.86
CA PHE A 636 -2.39 -34.37 38.55
C PHE A 636 -2.92 -33.77 39.86
N GLU A 637 -4.22 -33.44 39.97
CA GLU A 637 -4.84 -33.03 41.23
C GLU A 637 -4.79 -34.16 42.28
N MET A 638 -5.03 -35.41 41.87
CA MET A 638 -4.88 -36.58 42.75
C MET A 638 -3.44 -36.77 43.21
N ALA A 639 -2.47 -36.62 42.29
CA ALA A 639 -1.04 -36.69 42.62
C ALA A 639 -0.65 -35.61 43.65
N TYR A 640 -1.13 -34.38 43.45
CA TYR A 640 -0.85 -33.24 44.33
C TYR A 640 -1.46 -33.43 45.72
N LYS A 641 -2.71 -33.91 45.80
CA LYS A 641 -3.37 -34.24 47.08
C LYS A 641 -2.62 -35.35 47.83
N LYS A 642 -2.13 -36.36 47.11
CA LYS A 642 -1.34 -37.45 47.68
C LYS A 642 0.02 -36.95 48.20
N MET A 643 0.75 -36.15 47.42
CA MET A 643 2.00 -35.53 47.85
C MET A 643 1.82 -34.58 49.05
N ALA A 644 0.73 -33.81 49.09
CA ALA A 644 0.40 -32.95 50.23
C ALA A 644 0.14 -33.78 51.50
N SER A 645 -0.61 -34.89 51.37
CA SER A 645 -0.87 -35.80 52.49
C SER A 645 0.38 -36.56 52.97
N GLU A 646 1.30 -36.89 52.07
CA GLU A 646 2.60 -37.50 52.41
C GLU A 646 3.55 -36.49 53.07
N ARG A 647 3.48 -35.20 52.71
CA ARG A 647 4.20 -34.12 53.39
C ARG A 647 3.66 -33.82 54.79
N GLU A 648 2.35 -33.82 54.99
CA GLU A 648 1.74 -33.65 56.32
C GLU A 648 2.02 -34.88 57.21
N GLY A 649 2.01 -36.09 56.64
CA GLY A 649 2.38 -37.33 57.34
C GLY A 649 3.87 -37.42 57.75
N SER A 650 4.77 -36.73 57.03
CA SER A 650 6.20 -36.69 57.36
C SER A 650 6.58 -35.63 58.41
N SER A 651 5.64 -34.80 58.88
CA SER A 651 5.86 -33.82 59.95
C SER A 651 5.55 -34.36 61.36
N GLY A 652 5.09 -35.61 61.46
CA GLY A 652 4.63 -36.25 62.69
C GLY A 652 5.60 -37.25 63.34
N SER A 653 6.93 -37.07 63.23
CA SER A 653 7.88 -37.85 64.04
C SER A 653 9.27 -37.19 64.15
N SER A 654 9.43 -36.25 65.07
CA SER A 654 10.62 -36.22 65.94
C SER A 654 10.34 -35.37 67.19
N SER A 655 10.44 -36.00 68.34
CA SER A 655 10.22 -35.45 69.67
C SER A 655 11.46 -34.76 70.25
N GLY A 656 11.26 -33.56 70.81
CA GLY A 656 11.77 -33.07 72.10
C GLY A 656 13.25 -33.24 72.51
N SER A 657 13.94 -32.11 72.73
CA SER A 657 14.43 -31.65 74.06
C SER A 657 15.70 -30.77 74.03
N SER A 658 15.66 -29.68 74.82
CA SER A 658 16.74 -28.83 75.38
C SER A 658 17.44 -27.82 74.45
N SER A 659 17.80 -26.59 74.83
CA SER A 659 17.47 -25.61 75.89
C SER A 659 18.41 -24.40 75.69
N SER A 660 17.93 -23.16 75.90
CA SER A 660 18.69 -21.88 76.13
C SER A 660 19.62 -21.40 74.98
N THR A 661 19.75 -20.13 74.59
CA THR A 661 19.71 -18.82 75.28
C THR A 661 19.86 -17.72 74.21
N GLY A 662 19.41 -16.48 74.48
CA GLY A 662 20.07 -15.28 73.92
C GLY A 662 19.32 -14.47 72.86
N SER A 663 18.84 -13.31 73.30
CA SER A 663 18.45 -12.09 72.60
C SER A 663 19.46 -11.59 71.55
N GLU A 664 18.98 -11.00 70.44
CA GLU A 664 19.12 -9.55 70.12
C GLU A 664 18.55 -9.18 68.74
N GLU A 665 18.07 -7.94 68.67
CA GLU A 665 17.45 -7.22 67.56
C GLU A 665 18.38 -7.00 66.36
N ALA A 666 17.80 -6.90 65.15
CA ALA A 666 18.13 -5.81 64.21
C ALA A 666 17.15 -5.79 63.02
N GLU A 667 16.31 -4.75 62.98
CA GLU A 667 15.65 -4.24 61.78
C GLU A 667 16.68 -3.81 60.71
N LYS A 668 16.39 -4.06 59.42
CA LYS A 668 16.15 -2.99 58.42
C LYS A 668 15.92 -3.49 56.98
N LYS A 669 14.76 -3.05 56.48
CA LYS A 669 14.49 -2.37 55.19
C LYS A 669 14.85 -3.02 53.84
N GLU A 670 13.77 -3.29 53.10
CA GLU A 670 13.42 -2.64 51.81
C GLU A 670 14.55 -2.31 50.81
N ASN A 671 14.44 -2.88 49.62
CA ASN A 671 14.15 -2.05 48.44
C ASN A 671 13.52 -2.86 47.30
N LYS A 672 12.36 -2.38 46.87
CA LYS A 672 11.79 -2.61 45.54
C LYS A 672 12.61 -1.84 44.51
N ASN A 673 12.87 -2.47 43.39
CA ASN A 673 12.62 -1.91 42.05
C ASN A 673 12.29 -3.06 41.11
#